data_AF-B1VXP6-F1
#
_entry.id   AF-B1VXP6-F1
#
_cell.length_a   1.000
_cell.length_b   1.000
_cell.length_c   1.000
_cell.angle_alpha   90.00
_cell.angle_beta   90.00
_cell.angle_gamma   90.00
#
_symmetry.space_group_name_H-M   'P 1'
#
loop_
_entity.id
_entity.type
_entity.pdbx_description
1 polymer ?
#
loop_
_entity_poly.entity_id
_entity_poly.type
_entity_poly.pdbx_seq_one_letter_code
_entity_poly.pdbx_strand_id
1 'polypeptide(L)'
;MEPTPEQSPHHAYPDHWEADVVLRDGGTARIRPITTDDAERLVSFYEQVSDESKYYRFFAPYPRLSDRDVHRFTHHDYVDRVGLAVTIGGEFIGTVRYDRINDQGRPASAPADEAEVAFLVQDAHQGRGVASALLEHIAAVARERGIRRFAAEVLPANTKMIKVFRDGGYTQRRSFEDGSVHLTLDLEPTEKSLAVQRGREQRAEARSVQRLLAPGSVAVIGTGRTPGGVGRTVLRNLLASGYRGRTYAVNRAFDEGLATLDGVPAHRSLGEIDEQVDLAVIAVPAHRVPEAVADCGEHGVQGLVVLSAGYAERGAEGRELQRELVRQARSYGMRIIGPNAFGIINTAESVRLNASLAPESPARGRIGLFTQSGAIGIALLSGLHRRGAGLSSFISAGNRADVSGNDFLQYSFEDPDTDVALLYLESLGNPRKFTRLARRTAAVKPVVVVKGARHSGSTPPGHAVPVSRIPDATVSALMRQAGVIRVDTVTEMVDAGILLAGQPLPAGPRVAILGNSESLGLLTYDACLAEGLRPRPPIDLTTAASPQDFRDALAEALADGTCDAVIVTAIPWVGENGEAETGDGQVLATALHKAVAAGAAKPVAVVHVEIGGLAEALAAASSTAAPRPRTVTPATDRTRAATPPETTRAPSADPATRAATPSETTPAASPTPDTARDHAPGRIPAYPAAERAVRALAEAVKYAQWRRQAAVPGKIPEFLDDTIDEPGAAALIEEQLATAPDPRGRPLTHDEARELLGRYGIDVRPTLPAPDPEAAVAAAARLGYPVALKTTAPHLRHRADLGGVRLDVADEEALRRAYGELTDLLGKPAELLPVVQAMAPRGVDTVVRASIDAAAGAVLSFGLAGAPSELLGDTAHRLVPATDRDAAELIRSIRAAPVLFGWRGSAPVDTAALEELLLRLSRLVDDHPEVVSVALEPVVVAPHGLTVLGASVRLAPPPARNDLGPRRLPNY
;
A
#
# COMPACT_ATOMS: atom_id res chain seq x y z
N MET A 1 32.33 50.65 10.93
CA MET A 1 31.89 50.28 9.58
C MET A 1 31.00 49.07 9.73
N GLU A 2 29.71 49.22 9.45
CA GLU A 2 28.82 48.08 9.26
C GLU A 2 29.09 47.46 7.88
N PRO A 3 28.94 46.14 7.70
CA PRO A 3 29.04 45.51 6.39
C PRO A 3 27.79 45.82 5.55
N THR A 4 27.98 46.11 4.26
CA THR A 4 26.91 46.39 3.31
C THR A 4 26.03 45.15 3.05
N PRO A 5 24.70 45.26 2.85
CA PRO A 5 23.80 44.10 2.78
C PRO A 5 23.97 43.12 1.60
N GLU A 6 24.89 43.35 0.67
CA GLU A 6 24.97 42.63 -0.63
C GLU A 6 25.96 41.44 -0.65
N GLN A 7 26.36 40.90 0.50
CA GLN A 7 27.32 39.78 0.59
C GLN A 7 26.85 38.60 1.46
N SER A 8 25.55 38.27 1.41
CA SER A 8 25.06 36.94 1.82
C SER A 8 24.87 36.06 0.58
N PRO A 9 25.43 34.84 0.52
CA PRO A 9 25.08 33.91 -0.54
C PRO A 9 23.61 33.49 -0.38
N HIS A 10 22.78 33.79 -1.38
CA HIS A 10 21.40 33.30 -1.44
C HIS A 10 21.42 31.77 -1.58
N HIS A 11 21.24 31.08 -0.46
CA HIS A 11 21.07 29.64 -0.44
C HIS A 11 19.78 29.29 -1.18
N ALA A 12 19.87 28.37 -2.15
CA ALA A 12 18.73 28.01 -2.99
C ALA A 12 17.59 27.40 -2.16
N TYR A 13 16.35 27.75 -2.50
CA TYR A 13 15.16 27.22 -1.81
C TYR A 13 15.09 25.69 -1.97
N PRO A 14 15.06 24.91 -0.87
CA PRO A 14 15.02 23.46 -0.93
C PRO A 14 13.57 22.98 -1.18
N ASP A 15 13.17 22.94 -2.45
CA ASP A 15 11.85 22.51 -2.90
C ASP A 15 11.56 21.03 -2.57
N HIS A 16 12.60 20.18 -2.54
CA HIS A 16 12.51 18.78 -2.11
C HIS A 16 12.13 18.59 -0.63
N TRP A 17 12.16 19.64 0.19
CA TRP A 17 11.63 19.61 1.56
C TRP A 17 10.12 19.78 1.64
N GLU A 18 9.46 20.21 0.55
CA GLU A 18 8.01 20.37 0.53
C GLU A 18 7.25 19.04 0.59
N ALA A 19 6.13 19.04 1.32
CA ALA A 19 5.32 17.85 1.56
C ALA A 19 3.85 18.19 1.81
N ASP A 20 2.95 17.57 1.06
CA ASP A 20 1.56 17.45 1.52
C ASP A 20 1.50 16.30 2.55
N VAL A 21 0.87 16.51 3.70
CA VAL A 21 0.84 15.54 4.81
C VAL A 21 -0.59 15.24 5.25
N VAL A 22 -0.84 14.03 5.77
CA VAL A 22 -2.12 13.68 6.41
C VAL A 22 -2.03 13.86 7.92
N LEU A 23 -2.92 14.69 8.45
CA LEU A 23 -3.09 14.99 9.87
C LEU A 23 -3.92 13.89 10.58
N ARG A 24 -3.90 13.88 11.91
CA ARG A 24 -4.51 12.82 12.76
C ARG A 24 -6.04 12.75 12.64
N ASP A 25 -6.66 13.85 12.25
CA ASP A 25 -8.10 13.99 11.97
C ASP A 25 -8.50 13.50 10.57
N GLY A 26 -7.53 13.18 9.71
CA GLY A 26 -7.72 12.85 8.30
C GLY A 26 -7.65 14.06 7.35
N GLY A 27 -7.44 15.28 7.88
CA GLY A 27 -7.18 16.49 7.10
C GLY A 27 -5.85 16.42 6.35
N THR A 28 -5.70 17.19 5.27
CA THR A 28 -4.37 17.48 4.71
C THR A 28 -3.85 18.83 5.21
N ALA A 29 -2.54 19.01 5.11
CA ALA A 29 -1.87 20.30 5.23
C ALA A 29 -0.55 20.24 4.44
N ARG A 30 0.01 21.39 4.07
CA ARG A 30 1.29 21.47 3.35
C ARG A 30 2.40 21.91 4.29
N ILE A 31 3.50 21.16 4.32
CA ILE A 31 4.74 21.53 5.01
C ILE A 31 5.73 22.06 3.97
N ARG A 32 6.36 23.20 4.24
CA ARG A 32 7.40 23.79 3.39
C ARG A 32 8.41 24.63 4.20
N PRO A 33 9.59 24.95 3.64
CA PRO A 33 10.47 25.96 4.20
C PRO A 33 9.78 27.33 4.35
N ILE A 34 10.15 28.08 5.40
CA ILE A 34 9.73 29.47 5.62
C ILE A 34 10.65 30.40 4.81
N THR A 35 10.08 31.30 4.02
CA THR A 35 10.83 32.29 3.23
C THR A 35 10.76 33.69 3.86
N THR A 36 11.54 34.63 3.30
CA THR A 36 11.48 36.06 3.62
C THR A 36 10.06 36.65 3.50
N ASP A 37 9.29 36.13 2.55
CA ASP A 37 7.98 36.65 2.14
C ASP A 37 6.85 36.18 3.07
N ASP A 38 7.18 35.36 4.07
CA ASP A 38 6.24 34.90 5.11
C ASP A 38 6.16 35.85 6.31
N ALA A 39 6.81 37.02 6.28
CA ALA A 39 6.81 37.97 7.39
C ALA A 39 5.39 38.34 7.88
N GLU A 40 4.49 38.68 6.95
CA GLU A 40 3.10 39.01 7.27
C GLU A 40 2.30 37.79 7.75
N ARG A 41 2.49 36.61 7.11
CA ARG A 41 1.83 35.35 7.51
C ARG A 41 2.24 34.92 8.92
N LEU A 42 3.53 35.08 9.25
CA LEU A 42 4.07 34.78 10.57
C LEU A 42 3.46 35.68 11.65
N VAL A 43 3.28 36.98 11.37
CA VAL A 43 2.61 37.92 12.29
C VAL A 43 1.13 37.59 12.43
N SER A 44 0.39 37.39 11.32
CA SER A 44 -1.02 36.95 11.31
C SER A 44 -1.24 35.70 12.17
N PHE A 45 -0.42 34.66 11.97
CA PHE A 45 -0.43 33.45 12.79
C PHE A 45 -0.11 33.75 14.26
N TYR A 46 0.89 34.58 14.54
CA TYR A 46 1.30 34.90 15.91
C TYR A 46 0.19 35.58 16.73
N GLU A 47 -0.55 36.49 16.12
CA GLU A 47 -1.69 37.15 16.77
C GLU A 47 -2.83 36.16 17.09
N GLN A 48 -2.98 35.10 16.29
CA GLN A 48 -3.98 34.03 16.50
C GLN A 48 -3.55 32.93 17.50
N VAL A 49 -2.31 32.94 18.01
CA VAL A 49 -1.86 32.01 19.07
C VAL A 49 -2.24 32.55 20.45
N SER A 50 -2.65 31.68 21.37
CA SER A 50 -2.97 32.07 22.75
C SER A 50 -1.75 32.53 23.54
N ASP A 51 -1.95 33.41 24.52
CA ASP A 51 -0.85 33.89 25.37
C ASP A 51 -0.26 32.78 26.26
N GLU A 52 -1.03 31.71 26.55
CA GLU A 52 -0.50 30.48 27.17
C GLU A 52 0.49 29.79 26.23
N SER A 53 0.11 29.56 24.97
CA SER A 53 0.98 28.93 23.97
C SER A 53 2.20 29.78 23.62
N LYS A 54 2.10 31.12 23.66
CA LYS A 54 3.26 32.04 23.58
C LYS A 54 4.16 31.90 24.81
N TYR A 55 3.61 31.97 26.02
CA TYR A 55 4.37 31.83 27.26
C TYR A 55 5.13 30.49 27.33
N TYR A 56 4.50 29.38 26.94
CA TYR A 56 5.17 28.08 26.86
C TYR A 56 6.26 27.96 25.78
N ARG A 57 6.34 28.89 24.81
CA ARG A 57 7.41 28.95 23.80
C ARG A 57 8.55 29.88 24.18
N PHE A 58 8.27 31.03 24.78
CA PHE A 58 9.29 32.07 25.06
C PHE A 58 9.66 32.18 26.54
N PHE A 59 9.01 31.41 27.42
CA PHE A 59 9.16 31.35 28.88
C PHE A 59 8.91 32.68 29.61
N ALA A 60 8.42 33.69 28.88
CA ALA A 60 8.10 35.04 29.34
C ALA A 60 6.84 35.55 28.61
N PRO A 61 6.13 36.58 29.13
CA PRO A 61 5.03 37.22 28.45
C PRO A 61 5.51 37.88 27.14
N TYR A 62 5.08 37.34 26.01
CA TYR A 62 5.58 37.72 24.67
C TYR A 62 4.40 38.09 23.75
N PRO A 63 3.71 39.22 23.97
CA PRO A 63 2.40 39.47 23.34
C PRO A 63 2.46 39.70 21.83
N ARG A 64 3.60 40.19 21.31
CA ARG A 64 3.88 40.45 19.89
C ARG A 64 5.34 40.11 19.58
N LEU A 65 5.63 39.83 18.31
CA LEU A 65 6.99 39.77 17.78
C LEU A 65 7.52 41.21 17.55
N SER A 66 8.83 41.43 17.71
CA SER A 66 9.49 42.63 17.17
C SER A 66 9.96 42.40 15.74
N ASP A 67 10.25 43.46 15.00
CA ASP A 67 10.79 43.38 13.63
C ASP A 67 12.05 42.51 13.54
N ARG A 68 12.88 42.54 14.59
CA ARG A 68 14.07 41.70 14.73
C ARG A 68 13.74 40.21 14.86
N ASP A 69 12.66 39.88 15.55
CA ASP A 69 12.21 38.50 15.70
C ASP A 69 11.57 38.01 14.40
N VAL A 70 10.70 38.83 13.77
CA VAL A 70 10.13 38.54 12.45
C VAL A 70 11.23 38.29 11.41
N HIS A 71 12.27 39.12 11.38
CA HIS A 71 13.44 38.92 10.52
C HIS A 71 14.18 37.61 10.86
N ARG A 72 14.57 37.36 12.13
CA ARG A 72 15.22 36.10 12.54
C ARG A 72 14.37 34.85 12.23
N PHE A 73 13.05 34.99 12.23
CA PHE A 73 12.09 33.90 12.09
C PHE A 73 11.61 33.68 10.65
N THR A 74 12.09 34.46 9.68
CA THR A 74 11.89 34.26 8.23
C THR A 74 13.19 34.10 7.45
N HIS A 75 14.28 34.75 7.90
CA HIS A 75 15.59 34.71 7.23
C HIS A 75 16.42 33.52 7.75
N HIS A 76 16.25 32.38 7.07
CA HIS A 76 16.94 31.12 7.30
C HIS A 76 18.01 30.88 6.23
N ASP A 77 19.13 30.27 6.58
CA ASP A 77 20.21 29.89 5.64
C ASP A 77 20.01 28.48 5.04
N TYR A 78 19.06 27.70 5.57
CA TYR A 78 18.76 26.32 5.18
C TYR A 78 19.92 25.32 5.43
N VAL A 79 20.85 25.64 6.34
CA VAL A 79 22.02 24.79 6.70
C VAL A 79 22.18 24.68 8.21
N ASP A 80 22.40 25.80 8.88
CA ASP A 80 22.62 25.92 10.33
C ASP A 80 21.38 26.50 11.04
N ARG A 81 20.63 27.37 10.35
CA ARG A 81 19.28 27.80 10.72
C ARG A 81 18.27 27.33 9.68
N VAL A 82 17.32 26.50 10.12
CA VAL A 82 16.21 26.00 9.28
C VAL A 82 14.87 26.33 9.94
N GLY A 83 13.88 26.72 9.13
CA GLY A 83 12.50 26.85 9.56
C GLY A 83 11.53 26.23 8.55
N LEU A 84 10.56 25.46 9.05
CA LEU A 84 9.45 24.92 8.27
C LEU A 84 8.11 25.41 8.86
N ALA A 85 7.16 25.72 7.99
CA ALA A 85 5.77 26.00 8.35
C ALA A 85 4.85 24.88 7.87
N VAL A 86 3.77 24.66 8.60
CA VAL A 86 2.59 23.92 8.13
C VAL A 86 1.51 24.91 7.76
N THR A 87 0.92 24.76 6.58
CA THR A 87 -0.13 25.65 6.08
C THR A 87 -1.40 24.93 5.64
N ILE A 88 -2.53 25.64 5.78
CA ILE A 88 -3.85 25.32 5.20
C ILE A 88 -4.42 26.64 4.67
N GLY A 89 -4.98 26.65 3.45
CA GLY A 89 -5.40 27.87 2.74
C GLY A 89 -4.23 28.80 2.33
N GLY A 90 -2.99 28.39 2.58
CA GLY A 90 -1.80 29.25 2.50
C GLY A 90 -1.39 29.86 3.86
N GLU A 91 -2.33 29.95 4.81
CA GLU A 91 -2.10 30.47 6.15
C GLU A 91 -1.33 29.50 7.04
N PHE A 92 -0.51 30.06 7.94
CA PHE A 92 0.31 29.30 8.88
C PHE A 92 -0.56 28.75 10.02
N ILE A 93 -0.52 27.42 10.25
CA ILE A 93 -1.19 26.76 11.37
C ILE A 93 -0.21 26.25 12.44
N GLY A 94 1.08 26.25 12.11
CA GLY A 94 2.17 25.92 13.01
C GLY A 94 3.54 26.06 12.33
N THR A 95 4.57 26.28 13.13
CA THR A 95 5.97 26.41 12.68
C THR A 95 6.90 25.58 13.55
N VAL A 96 8.02 25.18 12.96
CA VAL A 96 9.18 24.63 13.68
C VAL A 96 10.44 25.28 13.15
N ARG A 97 11.43 25.47 14.02
CA ARG A 97 12.79 25.88 13.66
C ARG A 97 13.83 25.03 14.37
N TYR A 98 15.01 24.92 13.79
CA TYR A 98 16.23 24.64 14.54
C TYR A 98 17.30 25.71 14.29
N ASP A 99 18.13 25.94 15.31
CA ASP A 99 19.42 26.63 15.23
C ASP A 99 20.50 25.61 15.67
N ARG A 100 21.54 25.37 14.85
CA ARG A 100 22.66 24.48 15.22
C ARG A 100 23.43 25.06 16.40
N ILE A 101 23.79 24.22 17.37
CA ILE A 101 24.48 24.63 18.60
C ILE A 101 25.75 23.81 18.85
N ASN A 102 26.63 24.34 19.70
CA ASN A 102 27.72 23.59 20.31
C ASN A 102 27.34 23.08 21.72
N ASP A 103 28.27 22.36 22.36
CA ASP A 103 28.19 21.80 23.73
C ASP A 103 27.82 22.81 24.83
N GLN A 104 27.86 24.13 24.54
CA GLN A 104 27.52 25.23 25.45
C GLN A 104 26.18 25.91 25.09
N GLY A 105 25.37 25.30 24.21
CA GLY A 105 24.09 25.87 23.76
C GLY A 105 24.22 27.12 22.88
N ARG A 106 25.41 27.42 22.35
CA ARG A 106 25.65 28.62 21.54
C ARG A 106 25.58 28.32 20.05
N PRO A 107 25.05 29.24 19.21
CA PRO A 107 25.00 29.06 17.77
C PRO A 107 26.35 28.65 17.17
N ALA A 108 26.32 27.63 16.32
CA ALA A 108 27.50 27.01 15.72
C ALA A 108 27.24 26.60 14.27
N SER A 109 28.32 26.27 13.56
CA SER A 109 28.30 25.65 12.22
C SER A 109 28.88 24.24 12.29
N ALA A 110 28.88 23.52 11.16
CA ALA A 110 29.63 22.27 11.02
C ALA A 110 31.09 22.43 11.49
N PRO A 111 31.69 21.47 12.21
CA PRO A 111 31.25 20.07 12.35
C PRO A 111 30.33 19.76 13.55
N ALA A 112 29.76 20.75 14.25
CA ALA A 112 28.82 20.47 15.34
C ALA A 112 27.56 19.74 14.84
N ASP A 113 27.08 18.73 15.57
CA ASP A 113 26.01 17.83 15.15
C ASP A 113 24.77 17.83 16.08
N GLU A 114 24.66 18.84 16.94
CA GLU A 114 23.48 19.08 17.79
C GLU A 114 22.80 20.42 17.41
N ALA A 115 21.46 20.48 17.54
CA ALA A 115 20.69 21.70 17.30
C ALA A 115 19.59 21.89 18.35
N GLU A 116 19.33 23.14 18.74
CA GLU A 116 18.14 23.51 19.53
C GLU A 116 16.93 23.49 18.60
N VAL A 117 15.87 22.74 18.93
CA VAL A 117 14.65 22.66 18.12
C VAL A 117 13.42 23.17 18.88
N ALA A 118 12.61 24.01 18.22
CA ALA A 118 11.49 24.68 18.86
C ALA A 118 10.27 24.82 17.95
N PHE A 119 9.08 24.73 18.57
CA PHE A 119 7.78 24.58 17.90
C PHE A 119 6.79 25.65 18.37
N LEU A 120 5.89 26.08 17.48
CA LEU A 120 4.68 26.83 17.84
C LEU A 120 3.52 26.32 16.98
N VAL A 121 2.37 26.02 17.59
CA VAL A 121 1.17 25.51 16.89
C VAL A 121 -0.07 26.22 17.44
N GLN A 122 -0.87 26.78 16.53
CA GLN A 122 -2.09 27.50 16.85
C GLN A 122 -3.05 26.62 17.63
N ASP A 123 -3.69 27.17 18.65
CA ASP A 123 -4.48 26.42 19.63
C ASP A 123 -5.64 25.64 18.99
N ALA A 124 -6.31 26.25 17.99
CA ALA A 124 -7.35 25.60 17.18
C ALA A 124 -6.85 24.40 16.34
N HIS A 125 -5.53 24.28 16.13
CA HIS A 125 -4.88 23.20 15.38
C HIS A 125 -4.12 22.20 16.28
N GLN A 126 -4.14 22.39 17.61
CA GLN A 126 -3.60 21.42 18.56
C GLN A 126 -4.40 20.10 18.54
N GLY A 127 -3.78 19.00 18.97
CA GLY A 127 -4.40 17.67 18.93
C GLY A 127 -4.47 17.01 17.53
N ARG A 128 -4.55 17.80 16.44
CA ARG A 128 -4.56 17.35 15.02
C ARG A 128 -3.25 16.70 14.57
N GLY A 129 -2.21 16.70 15.39
CA GLY A 129 -0.93 16.03 15.12
C GLY A 129 0.11 16.88 14.36
N VAL A 130 -0.16 18.18 14.17
CA VAL A 130 0.72 19.14 13.48
C VAL A 130 2.15 19.12 14.01
N ALA A 131 2.34 19.22 15.34
CA ALA A 131 3.67 19.19 15.97
C ALA A 131 4.43 17.88 15.71
N SER A 132 3.74 16.73 15.64
CA SER A 132 4.37 15.45 15.29
C SER A 132 4.77 15.38 13.82
N ALA A 133 3.95 15.91 12.91
CA ALA A 133 4.29 16.00 11.48
C ALA A 133 5.47 16.95 11.24
N LEU A 134 5.51 18.10 11.93
CA LEU A 134 6.65 19.01 11.94
C LEU A 134 7.93 18.34 12.45
N LEU A 135 7.86 17.64 13.60
CA LEU A 135 9.01 16.96 14.20
C LEU A 135 9.57 15.88 13.25
N GLU A 136 8.69 15.10 12.61
CA GLU A 136 9.10 14.09 11.64
C GLU A 136 9.80 14.71 10.42
N HIS A 137 9.33 15.86 9.92
CA HIS A 137 9.95 16.55 8.77
C HIS A 137 11.26 17.26 9.13
N ILE A 138 11.29 18.04 10.21
CA ILE A 138 12.49 18.79 10.61
C ILE A 138 13.64 17.86 11.00
N ALA A 139 13.36 16.69 11.59
CA ALA A 139 14.37 15.67 11.87
C ALA A 139 14.98 15.09 10.59
N ALA A 140 14.16 14.82 9.56
CA ALA A 140 14.67 14.36 8.27
C ALA A 140 15.56 15.43 7.60
N VAL A 141 15.15 16.69 7.65
CA VAL A 141 15.90 17.84 7.13
C VAL A 141 17.21 18.07 7.89
N ALA A 142 17.21 17.96 9.22
CA ALA A 142 18.39 18.17 10.04
C ALA A 142 19.47 17.10 9.79
N ARG A 143 19.07 15.84 9.55
CA ARG A 143 20.00 14.77 9.10
C ARG A 143 20.64 15.08 7.74
N GLU A 144 19.89 15.66 6.80
CA GLU A 144 20.42 16.16 5.51
C GLU A 144 21.42 17.35 5.68
N ARG A 145 21.57 17.87 6.90
CA ARG A 145 22.56 18.90 7.29
C ARG A 145 23.52 18.41 8.39
N GLY A 146 23.65 17.09 8.55
CA GLY A 146 24.63 16.47 9.43
C GLY A 146 24.32 16.59 10.93
N ILE A 147 23.10 16.97 11.32
CA ILE A 147 22.66 16.94 12.71
C ILE A 147 22.34 15.50 13.10
N ARG A 148 22.95 15.03 14.19
CA ARG A 148 22.62 13.75 14.85
C ARG A 148 21.66 13.92 16.02
N ARG A 149 21.65 15.07 16.71
CA ARG A 149 20.85 15.27 17.92
C ARG A 149 20.03 16.56 17.91
N PHE A 150 18.82 16.48 18.45
CA PHE A 150 18.05 17.65 18.87
C PHE A 150 18.04 17.79 20.39
N ALA A 151 18.35 19.00 20.87
CA ALA A 151 18.03 19.47 22.20
C ALA A 151 16.74 20.30 22.17
N ALA A 152 15.91 20.18 23.20
CA ALA A 152 14.74 21.02 23.40
C ALA A 152 14.50 21.30 24.88
N GLU A 153 14.31 22.58 25.22
CA GLU A 153 13.83 23.01 26.53
C GLU A 153 12.30 23.15 26.54
N VAL A 154 11.66 22.71 27.61
CA VAL A 154 10.20 22.79 27.79
C VAL A 154 9.85 23.08 29.26
N LEU A 155 9.01 24.08 29.53
CA LEU A 155 8.52 24.31 30.90
C LEU A 155 7.76 23.07 31.42
N PRO A 156 7.95 22.64 32.69
CA PRO A 156 7.31 21.44 33.25
C PRO A 156 5.78 21.40 33.12
N ALA A 157 5.13 22.56 33.08
CA ALA A 157 3.68 22.69 32.91
C ALA A 157 3.18 22.28 31.50
N ASN A 158 4.02 22.37 30.47
CA ASN A 158 3.65 22.04 29.08
C ASN A 158 3.69 20.53 28.83
N THR A 159 2.82 19.81 29.55
CA THR A 159 2.63 18.36 29.45
C THR A 159 2.24 17.91 28.04
N LYS A 160 1.55 18.78 27.27
CA LYS A 160 1.23 18.58 25.84
C LYS A 160 2.52 18.35 25.03
N MET A 161 3.50 19.26 25.12
CA MET A 161 4.73 19.18 24.32
C MET A 161 5.70 18.13 24.85
N ILE A 162 5.82 17.97 26.18
CA ILE A 162 6.58 16.85 26.78
C ILE A 162 6.06 15.50 26.26
N LYS A 163 4.73 15.35 26.08
CA LYS A 163 4.15 14.15 25.47
C LYS A 163 4.49 14.02 23.98
N VAL A 164 4.43 15.10 23.19
CA VAL A 164 4.82 15.05 21.75
C VAL A 164 6.27 14.60 21.59
N PHE A 165 7.18 15.15 22.40
CA PHE A 165 8.59 14.78 22.39
C PHE A 165 8.82 13.34 22.85
N ARG A 166 8.27 12.92 24.00
CA ARG A 166 8.38 11.53 24.48
C ARG A 166 7.80 10.51 23.49
N ASP A 167 6.64 10.81 22.91
CA ASP A 167 6.02 9.98 21.87
C ASP A 167 6.83 10.00 20.55
N GLY A 168 7.70 11.00 20.36
CA GLY A 168 8.66 11.09 19.25
C GLY A 168 10.02 10.42 19.52
N GLY A 169 10.26 9.90 20.73
CA GLY A 169 11.50 9.21 21.10
C GLY A 169 12.46 9.99 22.00
N TYR A 170 12.15 11.24 22.37
CA TYR A 170 13.02 12.05 23.23
C TYR A 170 13.23 11.39 24.60
N THR A 171 14.49 11.36 25.04
CA THR A 171 14.88 11.02 26.41
C THR A 171 14.78 12.25 27.31
N GLN A 172 14.26 12.09 28.53
CA GLN A 172 14.18 13.17 29.51
C GLN A 172 15.42 13.18 30.40
N ARG A 173 16.19 14.27 30.39
CA ARG A 173 17.21 14.56 31.41
C ARG A 173 16.65 15.61 32.37
N ARG A 174 16.40 15.22 33.62
CA ARG A 174 15.89 16.15 34.64
C ARG A 174 17.04 16.90 35.31
N SER A 175 17.54 17.94 34.66
CA SER A 175 18.06 19.09 35.40
C SER A 175 16.91 19.73 36.19
N PHE A 176 17.19 20.18 37.41
CA PHE A 176 16.24 20.92 38.26
C PHE A 176 16.73 22.34 38.57
N GLU A 177 17.87 22.74 38.01
CA GLU A 177 18.61 23.95 38.38
C GLU A 177 17.98 25.22 37.79
N ASP A 178 17.47 25.17 36.55
CA ASP A 178 16.92 26.33 35.82
C ASP A 178 15.38 26.33 35.66
N GLY A 179 14.69 25.33 36.22
CA GLY A 179 13.22 25.24 36.18
C GLY A 179 12.60 24.82 34.84
N SER A 180 13.38 24.69 33.76
CA SER A 180 12.98 24.07 32.49
C SER A 180 13.29 22.56 32.47
N VAL A 181 12.56 21.79 31.65
CA VAL A 181 12.84 20.37 31.37
C VAL A 181 13.68 20.28 30.11
N HIS A 182 14.88 19.72 30.23
CA HIS A 182 15.75 19.44 29.10
C HIS A 182 15.44 18.06 28.49
N LEU A 183 15.21 18.03 27.18
CA LEU A 183 14.86 16.84 26.41
C LEU A 183 15.84 16.66 25.25
N THR A 184 16.38 15.46 25.06
CA THR A 184 17.29 15.14 23.95
C THR A 184 16.77 13.97 23.11
N LEU A 185 16.74 14.15 21.79
CA LEU A 185 16.41 13.12 20.79
C LEU A 185 17.62 12.85 19.91
N ASP A 186 17.97 11.57 19.79
CA ASP A 186 18.83 11.11 18.71
C ASP A 186 18.01 10.96 17.41
N LEU A 187 18.50 11.52 16.31
CA LEU A 187 17.77 11.57 15.04
C LEU A 187 17.89 10.27 14.23
N GLU A 188 18.78 9.36 14.64
CA GLU A 188 18.91 8.04 14.03
C GLU A 188 17.60 7.22 14.17
N PRO A 189 17.05 6.64 13.08
CA PRO A 189 15.78 5.91 13.15
C PRO A 189 15.91 4.58 13.91
N THR A 190 15.37 4.51 15.12
CA THR A 190 15.17 3.22 15.80
C THR A 190 13.94 2.50 15.24
N GLU A 191 13.91 1.16 15.29
CA GLU A 191 12.72 0.37 14.94
C GLU A 191 11.45 0.88 15.64
N LYS A 192 11.60 1.28 16.91
CA LYS A 192 10.52 1.78 17.76
C LYS A 192 9.97 3.13 17.27
N SER A 193 10.82 4.07 16.85
CA SER A 193 10.33 5.35 16.30
C SER A 193 9.71 5.16 14.91
N LEU A 194 10.28 4.30 14.06
CA LEU A 194 9.70 3.90 12.77
C LEU A 194 8.34 3.21 12.93
N ALA A 195 8.19 2.29 13.89
CA ALA A 195 6.92 1.63 14.19
C ALA A 195 5.84 2.62 14.66
N VAL A 196 6.20 3.58 15.54
CA VAL A 196 5.29 4.65 15.97
C VAL A 196 4.90 5.55 14.78
N GLN A 197 5.84 5.89 13.90
CA GLN A 197 5.58 6.71 12.71
C GLN A 197 4.63 6.00 11.73
N ARG A 198 4.89 4.73 11.39
CA ARG A 198 4.01 3.87 10.57
C ARG A 198 2.62 3.70 11.22
N GLY A 199 2.56 3.63 12.55
CA GLY A 199 1.32 3.62 13.34
C GLY A 199 0.61 4.98 13.43
N ARG A 200 1.23 6.10 13.05
CA ARG A 200 0.57 7.41 12.85
C ARG A 200 0.07 7.55 11.42
N GLU A 201 0.90 7.17 10.44
CA GLU A 201 0.57 7.11 9.01
C GLU A 201 -0.74 6.35 8.78
N GLN A 202 -0.82 5.12 9.32
CA GLN A 202 -1.99 4.26 9.21
C GLN A 202 -3.29 4.95 9.65
N ARG A 203 -3.35 5.42 10.90
CA ARG A 203 -4.57 6.01 11.47
C ARG A 203 -4.95 7.33 10.79
N ALA A 204 -3.96 8.11 10.36
CA ALA A 204 -4.20 9.35 9.62
C ALA A 204 -4.82 9.05 8.23
N GLU A 205 -4.25 8.12 7.46
CA GLU A 205 -4.76 7.74 6.14
C GLU A 205 -6.10 6.98 6.21
N ALA A 206 -6.27 6.07 7.17
CA ALA A 206 -7.54 5.38 7.40
C ALA A 206 -8.66 6.37 7.75
N ARG A 207 -8.40 7.32 8.67
CA ARG A 207 -9.34 8.40 9.02
C ARG A 207 -9.60 9.35 7.84
N SER A 208 -8.58 9.64 7.04
CA SER A 208 -8.66 10.45 5.83
C SER A 208 -9.55 9.86 4.74
N VAL A 209 -9.74 8.53 4.71
CA VAL A 209 -10.74 7.87 3.85
C VAL A 209 -12.08 7.75 4.57
N GLN A 210 -12.08 7.45 5.88
CA GLN A 210 -13.31 7.34 6.67
C GLN A 210 -14.17 8.62 6.60
N ARG A 211 -13.56 9.81 6.66
CA ARG A 211 -14.30 11.09 6.54
C ARG A 211 -15.01 11.28 5.18
N LEU A 212 -14.52 10.63 4.13
CA LEU A 212 -15.10 10.67 2.79
C LEU A 212 -16.25 9.65 2.65
N LEU A 213 -16.12 8.49 3.28
CA LEU A 213 -17.12 7.42 3.29
C LEU A 213 -18.23 7.61 4.34
N ALA A 214 -18.01 8.43 5.37
CA ALA A 214 -18.99 8.72 6.42
C ALA A 214 -19.08 10.24 6.75
N PRO A 215 -19.44 11.10 5.78
CA PRO A 215 -19.77 12.50 6.03
C PRO A 215 -21.08 12.63 6.82
N GLY A 216 -21.25 13.76 7.52
CA GLY A 216 -22.52 14.22 8.08
C GLY A 216 -23.30 15.14 7.14
N SER A 217 -22.66 15.71 6.12
CA SER A 217 -23.27 16.57 5.09
C SER A 217 -22.64 16.40 3.70
N VAL A 218 -23.48 16.39 2.66
CA VAL A 218 -23.06 16.26 1.25
C VAL A 218 -23.69 17.37 0.39
N ALA A 219 -22.86 18.11 -0.34
CA ALA A 219 -23.32 19.00 -1.41
C ALA A 219 -23.10 18.35 -2.79
N VAL A 220 -24.08 18.42 -3.68
CA VAL A 220 -23.98 17.91 -5.05
C VAL A 220 -23.92 19.07 -6.03
N ILE A 221 -22.72 19.39 -6.52
CA ILE A 221 -22.43 20.53 -7.38
C ILE A 221 -22.62 20.15 -8.85
N GLY A 222 -23.49 20.88 -9.56
CA GLY A 222 -23.85 20.59 -10.96
C GLY A 222 -25.19 19.89 -11.12
N THR A 223 -26.09 19.99 -10.14
CA THR A 223 -27.48 19.53 -10.26
C THR A 223 -28.27 20.43 -11.22
N GLY A 224 -28.59 19.94 -12.43
CA GLY A 224 -29.43 20.66 -13.39
C GLY A 224 -30.90 20.78 -12.94
N ARG A 225 -31.64 21.74 -13.52
CA ARG A 225 -33.09 21.91 -13.30
C ARG A 225 -33.92 20.84 -14.02
N THR A 226 -33.47 20.39 -15.18
CA THR A 226 -34.10 19.30 -15.94
C THR A 226 -33.75 17.94 -15.33
N PRO A 227 -34.69 16.98 -15.29
CA PRO A 227 -34.37 15.61 -14.89
C PRO A 227 -33.37 14.95 -15.85
N GLY A 228 -32.20 14.58 -15.33
CA GLY A 228 -31.14 13.89 -16.09
C GLY A 228 -29.75 14.47 -15.84
N GLY A 229 -28.72 13.79 -16.37
CA GLY A 229 -27.32 14.17 -16.19
C GLY A 229 -26.70 13.68 -14.87
N VAL A 230 -25.39 13.90 -14.74
CA VAL A 230 -24.52 13.32 -13.70
C VAL A 230 -24.95 13.75 -12.28
N GLY A 231 -24.98 15.06 -11.99
CA GLY A 231 -25.32 15.56 -10.64
C GLY A 231 -26.71 15.15 -10.17
N ARG A 232 -27.72 15.21 -11.06
CA ARG A 232 -29.09 14.73 -10.78
C ARG A 232 -29.15 13.23 -10.50
N THR A 233 -28.34 12.42 -11.20
CA THR A 233 -28.27 10.98 -10.97
C THR A 233 -27.73 10.68 -9.59
N VAL A 234 -26.67 11.36 -9.15
CA VAL A 234 -26.10 11.17 -7.80
C VAL A 234 -27.03 11.69 -6.71
N LEU A 235 -27.64 12.87 -6.87
CA LEU A 235 -28.61 13.39 -5.89
C LEU A 235 -29.76 12.39 -5.67
N ARG A 236 -30.35 11.88 -6.76
CA ARG A 236 -31.40 10.85 -6.69
C ARG A 236 -30.90 9.58 -5.99
N ASN A 237 -29.70 9.11 -6.32
CA ASN A 237 -29.14 7.88 -5.74
C ASN A 237 -28.86 8.01 -4.24
N LEU A 238 -28.36 9.17 -3.81
CA LEU A 238 -28.10 9.52 -2.41
C LEU A 238 -29.37 9.58 -1.57
N LEU A 239 -30.45 10.16 -2.12
CA LEU A 239 -31.76 10.16 -1.49
C LEU A 239 -32.38 8.76 -1.46
N ALA A 240 -32.25 8.00 -2.55
CA ALA A 240 -32.80 6.64 -2.67
C ALA A 240 -32.13 5.59 -1.78
N SER A 241 -30.87 5.79 -1.36
CA SER A 241 -30.21 4.91 -0.37
C SER A 241 -30.69 5.17 1.07
N GLY A 242 -31.36 6.30 1.32
CA GLY A 242 -31.79 6.74 2.65
C GLY A 242 -30.62 7.27 3.49
N TYR A 243 -29.72 8.04 2.86
CA TYR A 243 -28.57 8.69 3.51
C TYR A 243 -28.99 9.45 4.77
N ARG A 244 -28.18 9.31 5.85
CA ARG A 244 -28.51 9.80 7.19
C ARG A 244 -28.09 11.25 7.46
N GLY A 245 -27.23 11.82 6.63
CA GLY A 245 -26.74 13.20 6.79
C GLY A 245 -27.52 14.25 5.98
N ARG A 246 -27.16 15.52 6.15
CA ARG A 246 -27.74 16.65 5.39
C ARG A 246 -27.31 16.59 3.92
N THR A 247 -28.20 16.96 3.01
CA THR A 247 -27.94 16.95 1.56
C THR A 247 -28.33 18.29 0.96
N TYR A 248 -27.50 18.84 0.06
CA TYR A 248 -27.72 20.12 -0.61
C TYR A 248 -27.52 19.97 -2.12
N ALA A 249 -28.35 20.65 -2.92
CA ALA A 249 -28.19 20.77 -4.36
C ALA A 249 -27.52 22.11 -4.69
N VAL A 250 -26.39 22.12 -5.41
CA VAL A 250 -25.63 23.34 -5.69
C VAL A 250 -25.48 23.57 -7.19
N ASN A 251 -25.95 24.73 -7.68
CA ASN A 251 -25.77 25.14 -9.08
C ASN A 251 -25.94 26.65 -9.26
N ARG A 252 -24.88 27.34 -9.71
CA ARG A 252 -24.89 28.78 -10.05
C ARG A 252 -25.93 29.20 -11.10
N ALA A 253 -26.52 28.25 -11.84
CA ALA A 253 -27.61 28.48 -12.79
C ALA A 253 -29.03 28.32 -12.19
N PHE A 254 -29.17 28.36 -10.86
CA PHE A 254 -30.47 28.45 -10.19
C PHE A 254 -30.96 29.90 -10.09
N ASP A 255 -32.27 30.08 -10.29
CA ASP A 255 -32.97 31.35 -10.05
C ASP A 255 -32.96 31.65 -8.54
N GLU A 256 -32.90 32.92 -8.15
CA GLU A 256 -32.82 33.35 -6.74
C GLU A 256 -34.03 32.92 -5.87
N GLY A 257 -35.15 32.56 -6.50
CA GLY A 257 -36.33 32.03 -5.82
C GLY A 257 -36.39 30.49 -5.69
N LEU A 258 -35.39 29.75 -6.17
CA LEU A 258 -35.41 28.27 -6.15
C LEU A 258 -34.87 27.72 -4.82
N ALA A 259 -35.71 27.71 -3.78
CA ALA A 259 -35.32 27.26 -2.44
C ALA A 259 -35.01 25.75 -2.32
N THR A 260 -35.58 24.89 -3.18
CA THR A 260 -35.39 23.43 -3.10
C THR A 260 -35.37 22.73 -4.45
N LEU A 261 -34.67 21.59 -4.52
CA LEU A 261 -34.64 20.65 -5.65
C LEU A 261 -34.78 19.21 -5.13
N ASP A 262 -35.68 18.40 -5.68
CA ASP A 262 -35.96 17.02 -5.22
C ASP A 262 -36.23 16.87 -3.70
N GLY A 263 -36.66 17.95 -3.04
CA GLY A 263 -36.92 17.98 -1.60
C GLY A 263 -35.71 18.33 -0.72
N VAL A 264 -34.53 18.60 -1.30
CA VAL A 264 -33.37 19.15 -0.57
C VAL A 264 -33.21 20.65 -0.81
N PRO A 265 -32.57 21.42 0.10
CA PRO A 265 -32.21 22.81 -0.13
C PRO A 265 -31.40 22.99 -1.42
N ALA A 266 -31.66 24.08 -2.14
CA ALA A 266 -30.99 24.42 -3.39
C ALA A 266 -30.30 25.78 -3.28
N HIS A 267 -29.00 25.83 -3.60
CA HIS A 267 -28.12 26.99 -3.45
C HIS A 267 -27.32 27.20 -4.74
N ARG A 268 -26.82 28.42 -4.98
CA ARG A 268 -26.04 28.79 -6.17
C ARG A 268 -24.54 28.51 -5.95
N SER A 269 -24.05 28.67 -4.73
CA SER A 269 -22.67 28.37 -4.28
C SER A 269 -22.69 27.74 -2.88
N LEU A 270 -21.55 27.23 -2.41
CA LEU A 270 -21.43 26.67 -1.06
C LEU A 270 -21.52 27.75 0.02
N GLY A 271 -20.96 28.94 -0.22
CA GLY A 271 -21.06 30.09 0.68
C GLY A 271 -22.47 30.67 0.90
N GLU A 272 -23.52 30.09 0.32
CA GLU A 272 -24.93 30.37 0.63
C GLU A 272 -25.53 29.37 1.66
N ILE A 273 -24.72 28.47 2.22
CA ILE A 273 -25.12 27.43 3.17
C ILE A 273 -24.52 27.77 4.54
N ASP A 274 -25.34 28.13 5.54
CA ASP A 274 -24.85 28.50 6.90
C ASP A 274 -24.19 27.33 7.69
N GLU A 275 -24.18 26.13 7.12
CA GLU A 275 -23.83 24.87 7.79
C GLU A 275 -22.59 24.23 7.17
N GLN A 276 -21.75 23.58 7.99
CA GLN A 276 -20.60 22.81 7.51
C GLN A 276 -21.04 21.74 6.50
N VAL A 277 -20.44 21.80 5.30
CA VAL A 277 -20.47 20.73 4.30
C VAL A 277 -19.22 19.88 4.46
N ASP A 278 -19.36 18.57 4.66
CA ASP A 278 -18.22 17.66 4.81
C ASP A 278 -17.70 17.18 3.45
N LEU A 279 -18.60 16.83 2.53
CA LEU A 279 -18.24 16.27 1.23
C LEU A 279 -18.91 17.03 0.08
N ALA A 280 -18.14 17.39 -0.95
CA ALA A 280 -18.68 17.92 -2.20
C ALA A 280 -18.54 16.89 -3.35
N VAL A 281 -19.65 16.58 -4.01
CA VAL A 281 -19.66 15.80 -5.25
C VAL A 281 -19.66 16.76 -6.43
N ILE A 282 -18.58 16.78 -7.20
CA ILE A 282 -18.38 17.71 -8.32
C ILE A 282 -18.76 17.02 -9.63
N ALA A 283 -19.83 17.51 -10.26
CA ALA A 283 -20.41 17.00 -11.51
C ALA A 283 -20.51 18.08 -12.61
N VAL A 284 -19.65 19.11 -12.57
CA VAL A 284 -19.56 20.19 -13.57
C VAL A 284 -18.50 19.89 -14.66
N PRO A 285 -18.53 20.55 -15.84
CA PRO A 285 -17.47 20.40 -16.84
C PRO A 285 -16.08 20.75 -16.29
N ALA A 286 -15.02 20.06 -16.74
CA ALA A 286 -13.65 20.17 -16.19
C ALA A 286 -13.14 21.62 -16.03
N HIS A 287 -13.44 22.51 -16.99
CA HIS A 287 -13.03 23.92 -16.94
C HIS A 287 -13.68 24.74 -15.81
N ARG A 288 -14.72 24.23 -15.13
CA ARG A 288 -15.34 24.84 -13.93
C ARG A 288 -14.99 24.13 -12.63
N VAL A 289 -14.25 23.01 -12.68
CA VAL A 289 -13.85 22.30 -11.47
C VAL A 289 -12.92 23.15 -10.59
N PRO A 290 -11.92 23.91 -11.09
CA PRO A 290 -11.10 24.78 -10.23
C PRO A 290 -11.92 25.84 -9.46
N GLU A 291 -12.96 26.38 -10.09
CA GLU A 291 -13.90 27.32 -9.46
C GLU A 291 -14.74 26.64 -8.37
N ALA A 292 -15.25 25.43 -8.62
CA ALA A 292 -15.94 24.63 -7.61
C ALA A 292 -15.02 24.20 -6.46
N VAL A 293 -13.73 23.95 -6.72
CA VAL A 293 -12.72 23.61 -5.70
C VAL A 293 -12.39 24.82 -4.83
N ALA A 294 -12.40 26.05 -5.37
CA ALA A 294 -12.26 27.26 -4.57
C ALA A 294 -13.46 27.47 -3.61
N ASP A 295 -14.69 27.39 -4.13
CA ASP A 295 -15.94 27.44 -3.35
C ASP A 295 -15.97 26.34 -2.24
N CYS A 296 -15.42 25.15 -2.53
CA CYS A 296 -15.22 24.10 -1.52
C CYS A 296 -14.16 24.44 -0.47
N GLY A 297 -13.05 25.06 -0.87
CA GLY A 297 -11.94 25.41 0.02
C GLY A 297 -12.28 26.56 0.96
N GLU A 298 -12.94 27.59 0.44
CA GLU A 298 -13.44 28.74 1.20
C GLU A 298 -14.53 28.31 2.20
N HIS A 299 -15.37 27.33 1.84
CA HIS A 299 -16.36 26.73 2.75
C HIS A 299 -15.78 25.64 3.70
N GLY A 300 -14.46 25.41 3.67
CA GLY A 300 -13.81 24.43 4.55
C GLY A 300 -14.27 22.98 4.36
N VAL A 301 -14.70 22.60 3.15
CA VAL A 301 -15.15 21.24 2.82
C VAL A 301 -14.03 20.23 3.11
N GLN A 302 -14.39 19.05 3.63
CA GLN A 302 -13.39 18.05 4.03
C GLN A 302 -12.85 17.22 2.86
N GLY A 303 -13.64 16.99 1.81
CA GLY A 303 -13.17 16.31 0.62
C GLY A 303 -14.11 16.30 -0.57
N LEU A 304 -13.57 15.86 -1.71
CA LEU A 304 -14.15 16.03 -3.03
C LEU A 304 -14.31 14.67 -3.74
N VAL A 305 -15.48 14.46 -4.36
CA VAL A 305 -15.71 13.36 -5.31
C VAL A 305 -15.85 13.97 -6.70
N VAL A 306 -14.77 13.93 -7.49
CA VAL A 306 -14.71 14.58 -8.80
C VAL A 306 -15.08 13.57 -9.90
N LEU A 307 -16.34 13.61 -10.31
CA LEU A 307 -16.90 12.74 -11.35
C LEU A 307 -16.50 13.21 -12.76
N SER A 308 -16.09 14.47 -12.89
CA SER A 308 -15.70 15.12 -14.14
C SER A 308 -14.49 14.43 -14.79
N ALA A 309 -14.65 13.96 -16.02
CA ALA A 309 -13.56 13.64 -16.94
C ALA A 309 -13.04 14.90 -17.65
N GLY A 310 -11.85 14.84 -18.24
CA GLY A 310 -11.15 15.97 -18.85
C GLY A 310 -9.65 16.06 -18.50
N TYR A 311 -9.07 15.02 -17.90
CA TYR A 311 -7.82 15.09 -17.15
C TYR A 311 -6.76 14.12 -17.73
N ALA A 312 -5.99 13.43 -16.90
CA ALA A 312 -4.83 12.62 -17.31
C ALA A 312 -5.14 11.55 -18.38
N GLU A 313 -6.40 11.14 -18.54
CA GLU A 313 -6.85 10.24 -19.60
C GLU A 313 -6.78 10.86 -21.01
N ARG A 314 -6.57 12.18 -21.11
CA ARG A 314 -6.35 12.93 -22.36
C ARG A 314 -4.88 13.14 -22.73
N GLY A 315 -3.90 12.78 -21.88
CA GLY A 315 -2.47 12.87 -22.22
C GLY A 315 -1.65 13.79 -21.32
N ALA A 316 -0.85 14.69 -21.91
CA ALA A 316 0.11 15.55 -21.18
C ALA A 316 -0.57 16.72 -20.45
N GLU A 317 -1.19 17.62 -21.20
CA GLU A 317 -1.97 18.76 -20.69
C GLU A 317 -2.98 18.33 -19.60
N GLY A 318 -3.71 17.24 -19.84
CA GLY A 318 -4.65 16.68 -18.87
C GLY A 318 -4.02 16.18 -17.56
N ARG A 319 -2.75 15.74 -17.57
CA ARG A 319 -1.99 15.42 -16.34
C ARG A 319 -1.55 16.68 -15.59
N GLU A 320 -1.24 17.76 -16.29
CA GLU A 320 -0.92 19.05 -15.67
C GLU A 320 -2.16 19.66 -15.00
N LEU A 321 -3.31 19.67 -15.69
CA LEU A 321 -4.61 20.03 -15.11
C LEU A 321 -4.98 19.17 -13.90
N GLN A 322 -4.62 17.87 -13.91
CA GLN A 322 -4.85 16.97 -12.78
C GLN A 322 -3.95 17.27 -11.58
N ARG A 323 -2.69 17.66 -11.80
CA ARG A 323 -1.77 18.08 -10.74
C ARG A 323 -2.19 19.41 -10.12
N GLU A 324 -2.71 20.33 -10.94
CA GLU A 324 -3.26 21.60 -10.44
C GLU A 324 -4.47 21.37 -9.54
N LEU A 325 -5.43 20.54 -9.98
CA LEU A 325 -6.58 20.11 -9.19
C LEU A 325 -6.16 19.52 -7.82
N VAL A 326 -5.14 18.64 -7.79
CA VAL A 326 -4.64 18.06 -6.54
C VAL A 326 -3.96 19.10 -5.66
N ARG A 327 -3.11 19.97 -6.23
CA ARG A 327 -2.42 21.03 -5.47
C ARG A 327 -3.41 22.02 -4.85
N GLN A 328 -4.41 22.45 -5.62
CA GLN A 328 -5.46 23.36 -5.17
C GLN A 328 -6.33 22.73 -4.08
N ALA A 329 -6.72 21.46 -4.20
CA ALA A 329 -7.53 20.82 -3.17
C ALA A 329 -6.74 20.56 -1.87
N ARG A 330 -5.49 20.10 -1.98
CA ARG A 330 -4.65 19.82 -0.81
C ARG A 330 -4.21 21.08 -0.06
N SER A 331 -4.03 22.23 -0.73
CA SER A 331 -3.73 23.48 -0.04
C SER A 331 -4.85 23.88 0.92
N TYR A 332 -6.12 23.65 0.57
CA TYR A 332 -7.29 23.86 1.44
C TYR A 332 -7.54 22.72 2.46
N GLY A 333 -6.67 21.71 2.57
CA GLY A 333 -6.83 20.61 3.53
C GLY A 333 -7.76 19.47 3.07
N MET A 334 -8.15 19.48 1.79
CA MET A 334 -9.07 18.50 1.20
C MET A 334 -8.34 17.25 0.65
N ARG A 335 -9.09 16.16 0.50
CA ARG A 335 -8.71 14.98 -0.32
C ARG A 335 -9.60 14.86 -1.55
N ILE A 336 -9.12 14.20 -2.61
CA ILE A 336 -9.89 13.93 -3.84
C ILE A 336 -10.05 12.42 -4.08
N ILE A 337 -11.28 12.02 -4.38
CA ILE A 337 -11.61 10.77 -5.07
C ILE A 337 -11.92 11.14 -6.53
N GLY A 338 -11.10 10.66 -7.47
CA GLY A 338 -11.13 11.06 -8.88
C GLY A 338 -9.81 11.69 -9.35
N PRO A 339 -9.84 12.57 -10.37
CA PRO A 339 -11.00 12.88 -11.21
C PRO A 339 -11.45 11.68 -12.06
N ASN A 340 -12.48 11.85 -12.89
CA ASN A 340 -13.08 10.77 -13.68
C ASN A 340 -13.60 9.60 -12.80
N ALA A 341 -14.05 9.90 -11.58
CA ALA A 341 -14.59 8.92 -10.64
C ALA A 341 -16.01 8.46 -11.01
N PHE A 342 -16.37 7.22 -10.67
CA PHE A 342 -17.77 6.75 -10.67
C PHE A 342 -18.50 7.09 -9.35
N GLY A 343 -17.76 7.50 -8.32
CA GLY A 343 -18.26 7.89 -7.01
C GLY A 343 -18.03 6.83 -5.91
N ILE A 344 -18.75 6.99 -4.79
CA ILE A 344 -18.56 6.22 -3.55
C ILE A 344 -19.88 5.76 -2.91
N ILE A 345 -19.81 4.67 -2.15
CA ILE A 345 -20.95 4.10 -1.40
C ILE A 345 -20.47 3.64 -0.01
N ASN A 346 -21.28 3.86 1.03
CA ASN A 346 -21.13 3.25 2.35
C ASN A 346 -22.49 2.77 2.85
N THR A 347 -22.62 1.47 3.09
CA THR A 347 -23.90 0.82 3.40
C THR A 347 -24.19 0.72 4.91
N ALA A 348 -23.28 1.18 5.77
CA ALA A 348 -23.47 1.20 7.22
C ALA A 348 -24.77 1.92 7.60
N GLU A 349 -25.52 1.36 8.54
CA GLU A 349 -26.89 1.80 8.87
C GLU A 349 -26.97 3.26 9.36
N SER A 350 -25.91 3.70 10.05
CA SER A 350 -25.70 5.07 10.53
C SER A 350 -25.32 6.07 9.43
N VAL A 351 -25.03 5.62 8.20
CA VAL A 351 -24.54 6.46 7.10
C VAL A 351 -25.44 6.36 5.87
N ARG A 352 -25.57 5.17 5.26
CA ARG A 352 -26.35 4.91 4.03
C ARG A 352 -26.01 5.83 2.83
N LEU A 353 -24.74 6.16 2.65
CA LEU A 353 -24.23 7.01 1.57
C LEU A 353 -24.27 6.26 0.22
N ASN A 354 -24.89 6.84 -0.81
CA ASN A 354 -24.69 6.44 -2.21
C ASN A 354 -24.40 7.67 -3.08
N ALA A 355 -23.21 8.23 -2.91
CA ALA A 355 -22.69 9.33 -3.72
C ALA A 355 -22.02 8.80 -5.00
N SER A 356 -22.75 8.00 -5.79
CA SER A 356 -22.25 7.33 -6.99
C SER A 356 -23.25 7.29 -8.15
N LEU A 357 -22.74 6.96 -9.34
CA LEU A 357 -23.53 6.74 -10.55
C LEU A 357 -24.07 5.31 -10.68
N ALA A 358 -24.06 4.51 -9.61
CA ALA A 358 -24.60 3.15 -9.61
C ALA A 358 -26.07 3.13 -10.06
N PRO A 359 -26.49 2.16 -10.91
CA PRO A 359 -27.88 2.06 -11.36
C PRO A 359 -28.83 1.64 -10.23
N GLU A 360 -28.33 0.88 -9.25
CA GLU A 360 -29.05 0.33 -8.12
C GLU A 360 -28.20 0.52 -6.85
N SER A 361 -28.84 0.71 -5.69
CA SER A 361 -28.12 0.78 -4.41
C SER A 361 -27.78 -0.65 -3.93
N PRO A 362 -26.51 -0.96 -3.60
CA PRO A 362 -26.14 -2.29 -3.13
C PRO A 362 -26.70 -2.57 -1.72
N ALA A 363 -26.94 -3.84 -1.42
CA ALA A 363 -27.26 -4.29 -0.07
C ALA A 363 -26.06 -4.10 0.88
N ARG A 364 -26.31 -4.05 2.19
CA ARG A 364 -25.24 -4.11 3.20
C ARG A 364 -24.63 -5.51 3.27
N GLY A 365 -23.31 -5.58 3.43
CA GLY A 365 -22.53 -6.80 3.60
C GLY A 365 -21.15 -6.48 4.19
N ARG A 366 -20.21 -7.43 4.08
CA ARG A 366 -18.88 -7.38 4.71
C ARG A 366 -17.72 -7.16 3.73
N ILE A 367 -18.04 -6.87 2.47
CA ILE A 367 -17.08 -6.74 1.36
C ILE A 367 -16.81 -5.25 1.09
N GLY A 368 -15.57 -4.81 1.25
CA GLY A 368 -15.10 -3.51 0.76
C GLY A 368 -14.60 -3.64 -0.67
N LEU A 369 -14.93 -2.70 -1.55
CA LEU A 369 -14.53 -2.73 -2.96
C LEU A 369 -13.88 -1.41 -3.42
N PHE A 370 -12.65 -1.50 -3.92
CA PHE A 370 -11.94 -0.42 -4.60
C PHE A 370 -11.76 -0.72 -6.09
N THR A 371 -11.95 0.29 -6.94
CA THR A 371 -11.70 0.19 -8.39
C THR A 371 -11.12 1.48 -8.96
N GLN A 372 -10.18 1.33 -9.91
CA GLN A 372 -9.70 2.44 -10.75
C GLN A 372 -10.58 2.66 -12.00
N SER A 373 -11.33 1.64 -12.45
CA SER A 373 -12.23 1.75 -13.61
C SER A 373 -13.71 1.77 -13.20
N GLY A 374 -14.46 2.78 -13.68
CA GLY A 374 -15.90 2.90 -13.43
C GLY A 374 -16.72 1.78 -14.09
N ALA A 375 -16.36 1.37 -15.31
CA ALA A 375 -17.04 0.29 -16.03
C ALA A 375 -16.86 -1.07 -15.33
N ILE A 376 -15.64 -1.35 -14.82
CA ILE A 376 -15.38 -2.54 -14.00
C ILE A 376 -16.08 -2.42 -12.64
N GLY A 377 -16.21 -1.20 -12.09
CA GLY A 377 -17.04 -0.92 -10.92
C GLY A 377 -18.49 -1.36 -11.11
N ILE A 378 -19.14 -0.94 -12.20
CA ILE A 378 -20.51 -1.39 -12.54
C ILE A 378 -20.58 -2.92 -12.64
N ALA A 379 -19.65 -3.54 -13.37
CA ALA A 379 -19.62 -5.00 -13.54
C ALA A 379 -19.49 -5.76 -12.20
N LEU A 380 -18.71 -5.23 -11.26
CA LEU A 380 -18.55 -5.78 -9.91
C LEU A 380 -19.79 -5.55 -9.03
N LEU A 381 -20.34 -4.33 -9.01
CA LEU A 381 -21.56 -4.00 -8.27
C LEU A 381 -22.72 -4.91 -8.69
N SER A 382 -22.98 -5.03 -9.99
CA SER A 382 -24.02 -5.93 -10.52
C SER A 382 -23.66 -7.41 -10.38
N GLY A 383 -22.37 -7.78 -10.43
CA GLY A 383 -21.90 -9.15 -10.24
C GLY A 383 -22.07 -9.67 -8.79
N LEU A 384 -21.90 -8.77 -7.81
CA LEU A 384 -22.20 -8.99 -6.40
C LEU A 384 -23.73 -9.02 -6.16
N HIS A 385 -24.45 -8.03 -6.67
CA HIS A 385 -25.91 -7.92 -6.48
C HIS A 385 -26.67 -9.17 -6.95
N ARG A 386 -26.39 -9.67 -8.15
CA ARG A 386 -27.01 -10.89 -8.73
C ARG A 386 -26.72 -12.20 -7.97
N ARG A 387 -26.04 -12.15 -6.82
CA ARG A 387 -25.72 -13.28 -5.94
C ARG A 387 -26.15 -13.03 -4.49
N GLY A 388 -26.93 -11.96 -4.25
CA GLY A 388 -27.24 -11.48 -2.92
C GLY A 388 -26.01 -11.05 -2.10
N ALA A 389 -24.92 -10.62 -2.76
CA ALA A 389 -23.75 -10.11 -2.05
C ALA A 389 -23.88 -8.60 -1.82
N GLY A 390 -23.93 -8.21 -0.54
CA GLY A 390 -23.82 -6.82 -0.12
C GLY A 390 -22.37 -6.36 0.04
N LEU A 391 -22.20 -5.04 0.06
CA LEU A 391 -20.93 -4.35 0.33
C LEU A 391 -20.95 -3.69 1.71
N SER A 392 -19.78 -3.44 2.30
CA SER A 392 -19.60 -2.46 3.38
C SER A 392 -19.36 -1.07 2.79
N SER A 393 -18.39 -0.98 1.87
CA SER A 393 -17.91 0.26 1.25
C SER A 393 -17.55 0.06 -0.22
N PHE A 394 -17.65 1.13 -1.00
CA PHE A 394 -17.23 1.20 -2.41
C PHE A 394 -16.48 2.50 -2.69
N ILE A 395 -15.33 2.41 -3.35
CA ILE A 395 -14.61 3.57 -3.92
C ILE A 395 -14.27 3.30 -5.39
N SER A 396 -14.76 4.16 -6.29
CA SER A 396 -14.19 4.30 -7.63
C SER A 396 -13.30 5.53 -7.69
N ALA A 397 -11.99 5.32 -7.73
CA ALA A 397 -10.99 6.39 -7.68
C ALA A 397 -10.73 7.08 -9.03
N GLY A 398 -11.32 6.58 -10.14
CA GLY A 398 -11.06 7.07 -11.49
C GLY A 398 -9.56 7.08 -11.79
N ASN A 399 -9.07 8.22 -12.27
CA ASN A 399 -7.65 8.44 -12.58
C ASN A 399 -6.70 8.30 -11.35
N ARG A 400 -7.25 8.22 -10.12
CA ARG A 400 -6.50 8.03 -8.87
C ARG A 400 -5.46 9.14 -8.64
N ALA A 401 -5.88 10.41 -8.73
CA ALA A 401 -4.98 11.55 -8.58
C ALA A 401 -4.53 11.80 -7.14
N ASP A 402 -5.30 11.35 -6.14
CA ASP A 402 -4.97 11.54 -4.72
C ASP A 402 -5.29 10.30 -3.87
N VAL A 403 -6.56 9.99 -3.59
CA VAL A 403 -6.94 8.78 -2.83
C VAL A 403 -6.62 7.52 -3.66
N SER A 404 -5.88 6.59 -3.06
CA SER A 404 -5.32 5.41 -3.73
C SER A 404 -5.77 4.08 -3.11
N GLY A 405 -5.37 2.97 -3.74
CA GLY A 405 -5.55 1.63 -3.18
C GLY A 405 -4.78 1.41 -1.87
N ASN A 406 -3.74 2.21 -1.61
CA ASN A 406 -2.99 2.17 -0.35
C ASN A 406 -3.82 2.80 0.78
N ASP A 407 -4.42 3.97 0.57
CA ASP A 407 -5.35 4.60 1.52
C ASP A 407 -6.53 3.66 1.80
N PHE A 408 -7.06 2.99 0.77
CA PHE A 408 -8.13 2.00 0.94
C PHE A 408 -7.70 0.78 1.77
N LEU A 409 -6.48 0.24 1.57
CA LEU A 409 -5.97 -0.84 2.43
C LEU A 409 -5.76 -0.40 3.89
N GLN A 410 -5.40 0.87 4.14
CA GLN A 410 -5.31 1.44 5.49
C GLN A 410 -6.70 1.51 6.13
N TYR A 411 -7.70 2.01 5.39
CA TYR A 411 -9.11 2.05 5.81
C TYR A 411 -9.69 0.65 6.07
N SER A 412 -9.57 -0.29 5.12
CA SER A 412 -10.09 -1.65 5.25
C SER A 412 -9.43 -2.46 6.36
N PHE A 413 -8.21 -2.10 6.79
CA PHE A 413 -7.60 -2.67 7.98
C PHE A 413 -8.38 -2.27 9.24
N GLU A 414 -8.63 -0.97 9.46
CA GLU A 414 -9.27 -0.45 10.67
C GLU A 414 -10.80 -0.57 10.70
N ASP A 415 -11.47 -0.57 9.55
CA ASP A 415 -12.93 -0.63 9.45
C ASP A 415 -13.52 -1.96 10.00
N PRO A 416 -14.33 -1.95 11.06
CA PRO A 416 -14.94 -3.16 11.61
C PRO A 416 -16.06 -3.73 10.72
N ASP A 417 -16.55 -2.99 9.72
CA ASP A 417 -17.59 -3.44 8.78
C ASP A 417 -17.05 -4.15 7.52
N THR A 418 -15.75 -4.03 7.24
CA THR A 418 -15.09 -4.72 6.12
C THR A 418 -14.28 -5.92 6.62
N ASP A 419 -14.66 -7.14 6.22
CA ASP A 419 -13.87 -8.37 6.43
C ASP A 419 -12.98 -8.70 5.23
N VAL A 420 -13.45 -8.44 4.00
CA VAL A 420 -12.74 -8.75 2.75
C VAL A 420 -12.56 -7.48 1.92
N ALA A 421 -11.34 -7.23 1.46
CA ALA A 421 -11.01 -6.13 0.56
C ALA A 421 -10.81 -6.64 -0.87
N LEU A 422 -11.66 -6.19 -1.80
CA LEU A 422 -11.52 -6.43 -3.23
C LEU A 422 -10.92 -5.19 -3.90
N LEU A 423 -9.88 -5.35 -4.72
CA LEU A 423 -9.25 -4.24 -5.43
C LEU A 423 -9.05 -4.57 -6.92
N TYR A 424 -9.73 -3.82 -7.79
CA TYR A 424 -9.37 -3.72 -9.20
C TYR A 424 -8.35 -2.58 -9.39
N LEU A 425 -7.13 -2.94 -9.78
CA LEU A 425 -5.99 -2.02 -9.86
C LEU A 425 -5.41 -2.04 -11.28
N GLU A 426 -5.33 -0.89 -11.91
CA GLU A 426 -4.56 -0.71 -13.16
C GLU A 426 -3.13 -0.25 -12.84
N SER A 427 -2.95 0.41 -11.69
CA SER A 427 -1.68 0.89 -11.13
C SER A 427 -1.63 0.72 -9.60
N LEU A 428 -0.45 0.45 -9.02
CA LEU A 428 -0.27 0.39 -7.55
C LEU A 428 0.12 1.74 -6.93
N GLY A 429 0.61 2.69 -7.73
CA GLY A 429 1.14 3.97 -7.26
C GLY A 429 2.53 3.79 -6.60
N ASN A 430 2.57 3.31 -5.37
CA ASN A 430 3.80 2.99 -4.64
C ASN A 430 3.81 1.47 -4.29
N PRO A 431 4.57 0.63 -5.02
CA PRO A 431 4.62 -0.81 -4.78
C PRO A 431 5.20 -1.24 -3.43
N ARG A 432 6.25 -0.57 -2.93
CA ARG A 432 6.83 -0.88 -1.60
C ARG A 432 5.77 -0.68 -0.51
N LYS A 433 5.08 0.47 -0.51
CA LYS A 433 3.94 0.76 0.39
C LYS A 433 2.78 -0.20 0.18
N PHE A 434 2.39 -0.46 -1.07
CA PHE A 434 1.29 -1.38 -1.39
C PHE A 434 1.53 -2.76 -0.78
N THR A 435 2.71 -3.34 -0.98
CA THR A 435 3.04 -4.66 -0.43
C THR A 435 3.11 -4.65 1.09
N ARG A 436 3.75 -3.63 1.70
CA ARG A 436 3.80 -3.44 3.17
C ARG A 436 2.39 -3.43 3.78
N LEU A 437 1.48 -2.68 3.17
CA LEU A 437 0.08 -2.58 3.59
C LEU A 437 -0.70 -3.87 3.31
N ALA A 438 -0.52 -4.48 2.13
CA ALA A 438 -1.17 -5.71 1.73
C ALA A 438 -0.81 -6.87 2.66
N ARG A 439 0.48 -7.08 2.98
CA ARG A 439 0.93 -8.12 3.93
C ARG A 439 0.33 -7.90 5.33
N ARG A 440 0.29 -6.66 5.82
CA ARG A 440 -0.32 -6.31 7.12
C ARG A 440 -1.84 -6.56 7.12
N THR A 441 -2.54 -6.21 6.04
CA THR A 441 -3.99 -6.42 5.93
C THR A 441 -4.34 -7.89 5.72
N ALA A 442 -3.64 -8.59 4.83
CA ALA A 442 -3.81 -10.02 4.56
C ALA A 442 -3.63 -10.90 5.81
N ALA A 443 -2.79 -10.50 6.77
CA ALA A 443 -2.64 -11.22 8.05
C ALA A 443 -3.95 -11.30 8.88
N VAL A 444 -4.86 -10.34 8.70
CA VAL A 444 -6.12 -10.25 9.46
C VAL A 444 -7.39 -10.39 8.61
N LYS A 445 -7.35 -9.95 7.34
CA LYS A 445 -8.50 -9.78 6.44
C LYS A 445 -8.11 -10.14 4.99
N PRO A 446 -8.84 -11.00 4.27
CA PRO A 446 -8.48 -11.38 2.90
C PRO A 446 -8.42 -10.17 1.94
N VAL A 447 -7.34 -10.10 1.16
CA VAL A 447 -7.11 -9.05 0.15
C VAL A 447 -7.10 -9.71 -1.23
N VAL A 448 -8.13 -9.46 -2.05
CA VAL A 448 -8.27 -10.04 -3.40
C VAL A 448 -7.99 -8.98 -4.46
N VAL A 449 -7.11 -9.27 -5.41
CA VAL A 449 -6.63 -8.28 -6.41
C VAL A 449 -6.72 -8.78 -7.85
N VAL A 450 -7.42 -8.00 -8.66
CA VAL A 450 -7.36 -8.08 -10.13
C VAL A 450 -6.48 -6.94 -10.64
N LYS A 451 -5.32 -7.30 -11.21
CA LYS A 451 -4.49 -6.37 -11.99
C LYS A 451 -5.06 -6.24 -13.40
N GLY A 452 -5.45 -5.03 -13.79
CA GLY A 452 -5.79 -4.66 -15.17
C GLY A 452 -4.54 -4.43 -16.03
N ALA A 453 -4.70 -4.35 -17.35
CA ALA A 453 -3.65 -4.02 -18.33
C ALA A 453 -2.36 -4.87 -18.20
N ARG A 454 -2.49 -6.21 -18.24
CA ARG A 454 -1.39 -7.16 -18.03
C ARG A 454 -0.44 -7.33 -19.21
N HIS A 455 -1.00 -7.24 -20.42
CA HIS A 455 -0.30 -7.55 -21.68
C HIS A 455 -0.29 -6.39 -22.68
N SER A 456 -0.75 -5.19 -22.28
CA SER A 456 -1.00 -4.09 -23.22
C SER A 456 0.28 -3.45 -23.76
N GLY A 457 1.42 -3.60 -23.07
CA GLY A 457 2.67 -2.87 -23.35
C GLY A 457 2.57 -1.34 -23.19
N SER A 458 1.38 -0.84 -22.82
CA SER A 458 1.00 0.55 -22.84
C SER A 458 0.36 0.98 -21.53
N THR A 459 0.68 2.20 -21.11
CA THR A 459 0.18 2.83 -19.89
C THR A 459 -1.34 3.04 -19.98
N PRO A 460 -2.13 2.58 -18.98
CA PRO A 460 -3.57 2.84 -18.93
C PRO A 460 -3.88 4.35 -18.94
N PRO A 461 -4.84 4.84 -19.74
CA PRO A 461 -5.21 6.25 -19.76
C PRO A 461 -5.58 6.76 -18.37
N GLY A 462 -5.00 7.89 -17.95
CA GLY A 462 -5.26 8.49 -16.64
C GLY A 462 -4.25 8.15 -15.55
N HIS A 463 -3.45 7.10 -15.71
CA HIS A 463 -2.52 6.64 -14.68
C HIS A 463 -1.06 6.82 -15.08
N ALA A 464 -0.24 7.40 -14.20
CA ALA A 464 1.21 7.27 -14.30
C ALA A 464 1.63 5.84 -13.89
N VAL A 465 1.96 5.00 -14.88
CA VAL A 465 2.48 3.64 -14.67
C VAL A 465 3.81 3.51 -15.40
N PRO A 466 4.95 3.43 -14.68
CA PRO A 466 6.22 3.09 -15.30
C PRO A 466 6.22 1.60 -15.68
N VAL A 467 6.91 1.26 -16.77
CA VAL A 467 6.85 -0.09 -17.35
C VAL A 467 7.60 -1.09 -16.47
N SER A 468 6.91 -2.18 -16.11
CA SER A 468 7.49 -3.34 -15.41
C SER A 468 8.62 -3.95 -16.25
N ARG A 469 9.77 -4.25 -15.62
CA ARG A 469 10.89 -4.95 -16.23
C ARG A 469 10.86 -6.45 -15.96
N ILE A 470 10.00 -6.90 -15.03
CA ILE A 470 9.77 -8.30 -14.68
C ILE A 470 8.41 -8.80 -15.22
N PRO A 471 8.24 -10.12 -15.49
CA PRO A 471 6.98 -10.67 -16.02
C PRO A 471 5.78 -10.53 -15.05
N ASP A 472 4.55 -10.42 -15.56
CA ASP A 472 3.32 -10.37 -14.73
C ASP A 472 3.14 -11.62 -13.84
N ALA A 473 3.66 -12.77 -14.28
CA ALA A 473 3.75 -13.99 -13.46
C ALA A 473 4.63 -13.78 -12.22
N THR A 474 5.76 -13.08 -12.35
CA THR A 474 6.65 -12.71 -11.23
C THR A 474 5.97 -11.70 -10.31
N VAL A 475 5.38 -10.64 -10.86
CA VAL A 475 4.60 -9.65 -10.08
C VAL A 475 3.47 -10.35 -9.29
N SER A 476 2.77 -11.28 -9.93
CA SER A 476 1.70 -12.07 -9.30
C SER A 476 2.20 -13.03 -8.22
N ALA A 477 3.40 -13.60 -8.36
CA ALA A 477 4.05 -14.40 -7.32
C ALA A 477 4.46 -13.55 -6.11
N LEU A 478 5.07 -12.38 -6.35
CA LEU A 478 5.46 -11.42 -5.30
C LEU A 478 4.24 -10.88 -4.54
N MET A 479 3.12 -10.63 -5.23
CA MET A 479 1.84 -10.31 -4.59
C MET A 479 1.33 -11.45 -3.71
N ARG A 480 1.39 -12.71 -4.17
CA ARG A 480 0.99 -13.88 -3.36
C ARG A 480 1.89 -14.08 -2.12
N GLN A 481 3.19 -13.75 -2.20
CA GLN A 481 4.09 -13.71 -1.03
C GLN A 481 3.68 -12.63 0.00
N ALA A 482 2.98 -11.58 -0.43
CA ALA A 482 2.35 -10.57 0.42
C ALA A 482 0.94 -10.96 0.91
N GLY A 483 0.52 -12.21 0.71
CA GLY A 483 -0.81 -12.70 1.13
C GLY A 483 -1.97 -12.22 0.25
N VAL A 484 -1.69 -11.59 -0.88
CA VAL A 484 -2.70 -11.14 -1.84
C VAL A 484 -3.24 -12.33 -2.62
N ILE A 485 -4.55 -12.51 -2.57
CA ILE A 485 -5.30 -13.45 -3.39
C ILE A 485 -5.40 -12.87 -4.80
N ARG A 486 -4.46 -13.27 -5.64
CA ARG A 486 -4.25 -12.72 -6.98
C ARG A 486 -5.01 -13.57 -8.01
N VAL A 487 -6.10 -13.02 -8.54
CA VAL A 487 -7.02 -13.72 -9.47
C VAL A 487 -7.02 -13.13 -10.88
N ASP A 488 -7.49 -13.89 -11.87
CA ASP A 488 -7.29 -13.54 -13.27
C ASP A 488 -8.41 -12.69 -13.87
N THR A 489 -9.63 -12.84 -13.36
CA THR A 489 -10.81 -12.14 -13.84
C THR A 489 -11.57 -11.40 -12.74
N VAL A 490 -12.29 -10.36 -13.16
CA VAL A 490 -13.33 -9.66 -12.38
C VAL A 490 -14.35 -10.66 -11.81
N THR A 491 -14.66 -11.68 -12.60
CA THR A 491 -15.54 -12.80 -12.29
C THR A 491 -15.04 -13.63 -11.11
N GLU A 492 -13.77 -14.03 -11.10
CA GLU A 492 -13.15 -14.79 -10.01
C GLU A 492 -12.98 -13.95 -8.74
N MET A 493 -12.80 -12.63 -8.85
CA MET A 493 -12.74 -11.74 -7.68
C MET A 493 -14.08 -11.68 -6.93
N VAL A 494 -15.20 -11.74 -7.66
CA VAL A 494 -16.54 -11.90 -7.05
C VAL A 494 -16.69 -13.32 -6.47
N ASP A 495 -16.26 -14.35 -7.19
CA ASP A 495 -16.37 -15.75 -6.75
C ASP A 495 -15.62 -16.01 -5.42
N ALA A 496 -14.36 -15.58 -5.34
CA ALA A 496 -13.54 -15.68 -4.13
C ALA A 496 -14.01 -14.71 -3.04
N GLY A 497 -14.32 -13.46 -3.38
CA GLY A 497 -14.77 -12.45 -2.42
C GLY A 497 -16.04 -12.82 -1.67
N ILE A 498 -16.98 -13.51 -2.34
CA ILE A 498 -18.23 -14.00 -1.72
C ILE A 498 -17.97 -15.18 -0.78
N LEU A 499 -17.07 -16.11 -1.13
CA LEU A 499 -16.68 -17.21 -0.22
C LEU A 499 -16.01 -16.66 1.04
N LEU A 500 -14.98 -15.84 0.86
CA LEU A 500 -14.13 -15.30 1.93
C LEU A 500 -14.88 -14.39 2.91
N ALA A 501 -16.01 -13.81 2.50
CA ALA A 501 -16.87 -12.95 3.33
C ALA A 501 -18.09 -13.67 3.91
N GLY A 502 -18.33 -14.94 3.54
CA GLY A 502 -19.50 -15.72 3.97
C GLY A 502 -19.17 -17.01 4.73
N GLN A 503 -17.94 -17.51 4.63
CA GLN A 503 -17.53 -18.83 5.12
C GLN A 503 -16.20 -18.78 5.91
N PRO A 504 -15.98 -19.69 6.87
CA PRO A 504 -14.73 -19.78 7.63
C PRO A 504 -13.57 -20.26 6.74
N LEU A 505 -12.33 -19.94 7.14
CA LEU A 505 -11.14 -20.36 6.38
C LEU A 505 -10.86 -21.86 6.56
N PRO A 506 -10.55 -22.60 5.49
CA PRO A 506 -10.30 -24.05 5.57
C PRO A 506 -8.99 -24.37 6.32
N ALA A 507 -9.04 -25.43 7.12
CA ALA A 507 -7.89 -25.94 7.86
C ALA A 507 -6.80 -26.52 6.95
N GLY A 508 -7.17 -27.01 5.77
CA GLY A 508 -6.29 -27.66 4.80
C GLY A 508 -6.97 -27.89 3.45
N PRO A 509 -6.36 -28.67 2.55
CA PRO A 509 -6.84 -28.87 1.18
C PRO A 509 -7.86 -30.01 1.02
N ARG A 510 -8.32 -30.67 2.09
CA ARG A 510 -9.14 -31.90 2.01
C ARG A 510 -10.61 -31.55 1.77
N VAL A 511 -11.21 -32.01 0.68
CA VAL A 511 -12.58 -31.64 0.29
C VAL A 511 -13.51 -32.85 0.30
N ALA A 512 -14.67 -32.74 0.94
CA ALA A 512 -15.79 -33.65 0.73
C ALA A 512 -16.69 -33.13 -0.40
N ILE A 513 -17.18 -34.01 -1.27
CA ILE A 513 -18.11 -33.68 -2.35
C ILE A 513 -19.35 -34.53 -2.16
N LEU A 514 -20.54 -33.93 -2.15
CA LEU A 514 -21.82 -34.64 -2.01
C LEU A 514 -22.91 -33.98 -2.87
N GLY A 515 -23.85 -34.76 -3.40
CA GLY A 515 -24.94 -34.19 -4.19
C GLY A 515 -25.75 -35.20 -5.00
N ASN A 516 -26.75 -34.72 -5.73
CA ASN A 516 -27.72 -35.56 -6.47
C ASN A 516 -27.37 -35.80 -7.94
N SER A 517 -26.08 -35.78 -8.27
CA SER A 517 -25.59 -35.98 -9.64
C SER A 517 -24.13 -36.45 -9.65
N GLU A 518 -23.93 -37.74 -9.96
CA GLU A 518 -22.61 -38.36 -10.17
C GLU A 518 -21.72 -37.53 -11.11
N SER A 519 -22.22 -37.16 -12.29
CA SER A 519 -21.43 -36.43 -13.30
C SER A 519 -20.95 -35.06 -12.81
N LEU A 520 -21.78 -34.33 -12.06
CA LEU A 520 -21.39 -33.03 -11.48
C LEU A 520 -20.44 -33.20 -10.29
N GLY A 521 -20.57 -34.30 -9.53
CA GLY A 521 -19.63 -34.73 -8.51
C GLY A 521 -18.24 -35.05 -9.09
N LEU A 522 -18.18 -35.79 -10.20
CA LEU A 522 -16.93 -36.12 -10.91
C LEU A 522 -16.25 -34.88 -11.51
N LEU A 523 -16.99 -33.98 -12.16
CA LEU A 523 -16.45 -32.69 -12.64
C LEU A 523 -15.88 -31.85 -11.48
N THR A 524 -16.53 -31.87 -10.31
CA THR A 524 -16.03 -31.20 -9.10
C THR A 524 -14.77 -31.87 -8.56
N TYR A 525 -14.68 -33.21 -8.61
CA TYR A 525 -13.52 -33.99 -8.20
C TYR A 525 -12.29 -33.70 -9.07
N ASP A 526 -12.44 -33.74 -10.40
CA ASP A 526 -11.34 -33.46 -11.34
C ASP A 526 -10.88 -31.99 -11.27
N ALA A 527 -11.82 -31.05 -11.13
CA ALA A 527 -11.48 -29.65 -10.89
C ALA A 527 -10.69 -29.48 -9.57
N CYS A 528 -11.08 -30.18 -8.50
CA CYS A 528 -10.36 -30.17 -7.22
C CYS A 528 -8.91 -30.65 -7.40
N LEU A 529 -8.68 -31.73 -8.14
CA LEU A 529 -7.32 -32.22 -8.43
C LEU A 529 -6.51 -31.20 -9.25
N ALA A 530 -7.13 -30.56 -10.26
CA ALA A 530 -6.47 -29.58 -11.12
C ALA A 530 -6.01 -28.31 -10.37
N GLU A 531 -6.77 -27.85 -9.37
CA GLU A 531 -6.42 -26.72 -8.50
C GLU A 531 -5.54 -27.12 -7.28
N GLY A 532 -5.11 -28.38 -7.19
CA GLY A 532 -4.22 -28.88 -6.14
C GLY A 532 -4.88 -29.21 -4.80
N LEU A 533 -6.21 -29.31 -4.77
CA LEU A 533 -6.96 -29.78 -3.61
C LEU A 533 -6.93 -31.32 -3.52
N ARG A 534 -7.39 -31.85 -2.38
CA ARG A 534 -7.44 -33.29 -2.09
C ARG A 534 -8.89 -33.72 -1.89
N PRO A 535 -9.65 -33.94 -2.97
CA PRO A 535 -11.03 -34.39 -2.86
C PRO A 535 -11.10 -35.84 -2.38
N ARG A 536 -12.16 -36.17 -1.63
CA ARG A 536 -12.61 -37.55 -1.41
C ARG A 536 -13.52 -37.98 -2.57
N PRO A 537 -13.71 -39.30 -2.81
CA PRO A 537 -14.71 -39.78 -3.75
C PRO A 537 -16.08 -39.12 -3.50
N PRO A 538 -16.79 -38.63 -4.53
CA PRO A 538 -18.09 -37.99 -4.35
C PRO A 538 -19.13 -38.92 -3.74
N ILE A 539 -19.98 -38.39 -2.87
CA ILE A 539 -21.18 -39.05 -2.35
C ILE A 539 -22.34 -38.69 -3.27
N ASP A 540 -22.74 -39.61 -4.15
CA ASP A 540 -23.98 -39.45 -4.92
C ASP A 540 -25.18 -39.83 -4.04
N LEU A 541 -26.10 -38.88 -3.88
CA LEU A 541 -27.38 -39.02 -3.19
C LEU A 541 -28.48 -39.52 -4.15
N THR A 542 -28.17 -39.68 -5.44
CA THR A 542 -29.06 -39.96 -6.57
C THR A 542 -30.02 -38.81 -6.90
N THR A 543 -30.58 -38.80 -8.12
CA THR A 543 -31.49 -37.75 -8.62
C THR A 543 -32.82 -37.63 -7.86
N ALA A 544 -33.14 -38.62 -7.02
CA ALA A 544 -34.31 -38.61 -6.14
C ALA A 544 -34.04 -37.97 -4.76
N ALA A 545 -32.81 -37.53 -4.47
CA ALA A 545 -32.46 -36.94 -3.18
C ALA A 545 -33.31 -35.70 -2.86
N SER A 546 -33.99 -35.77 -1.72
CA SER A 546 -34.78 -34.66 -1.19
C SER A 546 -33.87 -33.64 -0.46
N PRO A 547 -34.35 -32.42 -0.20
CA PRO A 547 -33.68 -31.46 0.68
C PRO A 547 -33.32 -32.03 2.06
N GLN A 548 -34.04 -33.04 2.56
CA GLN A 548 -33.78 -33.70 3.82
C GLN A 548 -32.49 -34.55 3.76
N ASP A 549 -32.26 -35.27 2.67
CA ASP A 549 -31.06 -36.10 2.46
C ASP A 549 -29.81 -35.22 2.31
N PHE A 550 -29.94 -34.11 1.55
CA PHE A 550 -28.90 -33.07 1.44
C PHE A 550 -28.49 -32.49 2.80
N ARG A 551 -29.43 -32.28 3.73
CA ARG A 551 -29.13 -31.76 5.07
C ARG A 551 -28.29 -32.75 5.87
N ASP A 552 -28.72 -34.01 5.91
CA ASP A 552 -28.13 -35.01 6.79
C ASP A 552 -26.75 -35.44 6.28
N ALA A 553 -26.58 -35.61 4.95
CA ALA A 553 -25.28 -35.83 4.33
C ALA A 553 -24.30 -34.66 4.53
N LEU A 554 -24.78 -33.41 4.46
CA LEU A 554 -23.95 -32.24 4.78
C LEU A 554 -23.59 -32.18 6.27
N ALA A 555 -24.50 -32.55 7.17
CA ALA A 555 -24.20 -32.60 8.61
C ALA A 555 -23.11 -33.65 8.93
N GLU A 556 -23.15 -34.84 8.31
CA GLU A 556 -22.10 -35.85 8.43
C GLU A 556 -20.76 -35.34 7.88
N ALA A 557 -20.75 -34.76 6.67
CA ALA A 557 -19.54 -34.18 6.08
C ALA A 557 -18.96 -33.01 6.91
N LEU A 558 -19.80 -32.23 7.60
CA LEU A 558 -19.35 -31.18 8.52
C LEU A 558 -18.77 -31.77 9.81
N ALA A 559 -19.26 -32.90 10.31
CA ALA A 559 -18.73 -33.58 11.49
C ALA A 559 -17.39 -34.31 11.24
N ASP A 560 -17.16 -34.85 10.03
CA ASP A 560 -16.03 -35.73 9.72
C ASP A 560 -14.67 -35.00 9.73
N GLY A 561 -13.80 -35.29 10.70
CA GLY A 561 -12.45 -34.70 10.82
C GLY A 561 -11.47 -35.00 9.67
N THR A 562 -11.83 -35.85 8.71
CA THR A 562 -11.02 -36.17 7.53
C THR A 562 -11.12 -35.14 6.40
N CYS A 563 -12.10 -34.22 6.41
CA CYS A 563 -12.20 -33.12 5.44
C CYS A 563 -12.16 -31.72 6.09
N ASP A 564 -11.62 -30.76 5.35
CA ASP A 564 -11.42 -29.36 5.74
C ASP A 564 -12.47 -28.41 5.14
N ALA A 565 -13.20 -28.87 4.12
CA ALA A 565 -14.21 -28.13 3.36
C ALA A 565 -15.22 -29.09 2.72
N VAL A 566 -16.41 -28.57 2.35
CA VAL A 566 -17.45 -29.34 1.65
C VAL A 566 -17.95 -28.60 0.39
N ILE A 567 -18.09 -29.31 -0.72
CA ILE A 567 -18.79 -28.83 -1.92
C ILE A 567 -20.06 -29.67 -2.11
N VAL A 568 -21.19 -28.98 -2.20
CA VAL A 568 -22.51 -29.58 -2.46
C VAL A 568 -22.85 -29.37 -3.93
N THR A 569 -23.13 -30.45 -4.67
CA THR A 569 -23.58 -30.40 -6.08
C THR A 569 -25.09 -30.60 -6.17
N ALA A 570 -25.80 -29.72 -6.87
CA ALA A 570 -27.26 -29.71 -6.90
C ALA A 570 -27.83 -29.47 -8.31
N ILE A 571 -28.57 -30.45 -8.81
CA ILE A 571 -29.50 -30.33 -9.95
C ILE A 571 -30.95 -30.39 -9.43
N PRO A 572 -31.97 -29.99 -10.22
CA PRO A 572 -33.36 -30.18 -9.81
C PRO A 572 -33.65 -31.67 -9.54
N TRP A 573 -34.22 -31.99 -8.39
CA TRP A 573 -34.64 -33.35 -8.07
C TRP A 573 -36.03 -33.63 -8.68
N VAL A 574 -36.39 -34.90 -8.82
CA VAL A 574 -37.72 -35.31 -9.27
C VAL A 574 -38.60 -35.55 -8.06
N GLY A 575 -39.63 -34.72 -7.85
CA GLY A 575 -40.63 -34.93 -6.81
C GLY A 575 -41.58 -36.10 -7.12
N GLU A 576 -42.37 -36.55 -6.13
CA GLU A 576 -43.29 -37.69 -6.28
C GLU A 576 -44.31 -37.53 -7.42
N ASN A 577 -44.63 -36.27 -7.79
CA ASN A 577 -45.55 -35.93 -8.88
C ASN A 577 -44.88 -35.85 -10.28
N GLY A 578 -43.56 -35.93 -10.37
CA GLY A 578 -42.80 -35.85 -11.63
C GLY A 578 -42.57 -34.44 -12.20
N GLU A 579 -43.09 -33.39 -11.57
CA GLU A 579 -42.86 -31.98 -11.91
C GLU A 579 -41.86 -31.34 -10.93
N ALA A 580 -41.19 -30.26 -11.36
CA ALA A 580 -40.33 -29.43 -10.50
C ALA A 580 -41.12 -28.20 -10.01
N GLU A 581 -41.09 -27.89 -8.72
CA GLU A 581 -42.03 -26.96 -8.09
C GLU A 581 -41.47 -25.54 -7.90
N THR A 582 -42.37 -24.55 -7.91
CA THR A 582 -42.02 -23.12 -7.76
C THR A 582 -41.70 -22.74 -6.32
N GLY A 583 -40.59 -23.30 -5.80
CA GLY A 583 -40.09 -23.05 -4.45
C GLY A 583 -38.84 -23.84 -4.07
N ASP A 584 -38.46 -24.85 -4.86
CA ASP A 584 -37.40 -25.83 -4.57
C ASP A 584 -36.09 -25.21 -4.06
N GLY A 585 -35.59 -24.16 -4.72
CA GLY A 585 -34.37 -23.45 -4.30
C GLY A 585 -34.43 -22.88 -2.88
N GLN A 586 -35.61 -22.45 -2.41
CA GLN A 586 -35.81 -21.95 -1.05
C GLN A 586 -35.87 -23.09 -0.01
N VAL A 587 -36.46 -24.23 -0.37
CA VAL A 587 -36.55 -25.41 0.50
C VAL A 587 -35.15 -26.02 0.70
N LEU A 588 -34.41 -26.23 -0.39
CA LEU A 588 -33.04 -26.74 -0.35
C LEU A 588 -32.10 -25.78 0.40
N ALA A 589 -32.18 -24.47 0.16
CA ALA A 589 -31.40 -23.49 0.92
C ALA A 589 -31.71 -23.57 2.43
N THR A 590 -32.98 -23.68 2.81
CA THR A 590 -33.40 -23.81 4.22
C THR A 590 -32.86 -25.09 4.87
N ALA A 591 -32.76 -26.18 4.10
CA ALA A 591 -32.20 -27.44 4.58
C ALA A 591 -30.68 -27.36 4.76
N LEU A 592 -29.94 -26.85 3.77
CA LEU A 592 -28.49 -26.68 3.84
C LEU A 592 -28.07 -25.72 4.97
N HIS A 593 -28.81 -24.62 5.17
CA HIS A 593 -28.59 -23.69 6.29
C HIS A 593 -28.78 -24.34 7.67
N LYS A 594 -29.73 -25.28 7.82
CA LYS A 594 -29.90 -26.05 9.06
C LYS A 594 -28.72 -26.98 9.35
N ALA A 595 -28.12 -27.57 8.32
CA ALA A 595 -26.91 -28.39 8.49
C ALA A 595 -25.70 -27.53 8.92
N VAL A 596 -25.48 -26.40 8.25
CA VAL A 596 -24.37 -25.47 8.57
C VAL A 596 -24.53 -24.90 9.99
N ALA A 597 -25.74 -24.55 10.41
CA ALA A 597 -26.00 -24.03 11.76
C ALA A 597 -25.84 -25.05 12.90
N ALA A 598 -25.78 -26.35 12.58
CA ALA A 598 -25.60 -27.44 13.56
C ALA A 598 -24.22 -28.13 13.47
N GLY A 599 -23.46 -27.90 12.39
CA GLY A 599 -22.18 -28.55 12.12
C GLY A 599 -20.96 -27.80 12.65
N ALA A 600 -19.78 -28.39 12.45
CA ALA A 600 -18.51 -27.71 12.73
C ALA A 600 -18.20 -26.62 11.68
N ALA A 601 -17.46 -25.59 12.08
CA ALA A 601 -17.15 -24.43 11.23
C ALA A 601 -16.13 -24.74 10.11
N LYS A 602 -16.60 -25.41 9.04
CA LYS A 602 -15.89 -25.61 7.77
C LYS A 602 -16.55 -24.78 6.65
N PRO A 603 -15.81 -24.31 5.64
CA PRO A 603 -16.41 -23.70 4.47
C PRO A 603 -17.24 -24.70 3.67
N VAL A 604 -18.46 -24.31 3.35
CA VAL A 604 -19.37 -24.97 2.42
C VAL A 604 -19.53 -24.11 1.16
N ALA A 605 -19.55 -24.74 -0.01
CA ALA A 605 -19.91 -24.10 -1.27
C ALA A 605 -20.94 -24.94 -2.03
N VAL A 606 -21.87 -24.29 -2.74
CA VAL A 606 -22.89 -24.96 -3.56
C VAL A 606 -22.59 -24.75 -5.03
N VAL A 607 -22.54 -25.82 -5.81
CA VAL A 607 -22.54 -25.82 -7.28
C VAL A 607 -23.95 -26.18 -7.72
N HIS A 608 -24.61 -25.33 -8.50
CA HIS A 608 -25.98 -25.59 -8.96
C HIS A 608 -26.17 -25.38 -10.46
N VAL A 609 -27.10 -26.14 -11.04
CA VAL A 609 -27.51 -26.07 -12.44
C VAL A 609 -29.03 -25.94 -12.50
N GLU A 610 -29.56 -24.93 -13.20
CA GLU A 610 -30.99 -24.63 -13.40
C GLU A 610 -31.94 -24.55 -12.17
N ILE A 611 -31.46 -24.72 -10.93
CA ILE A 611 -32.30 -24.49 -9.73
C ILE A 611 -32.52 -22.98 -9.53
N GLY A 612 -33.69 -22.50 -9.95
CA GLY A 612 -34.12 -21.11 -9.80
C GLY A 612 -34.18 -20.66 -8.34
N GLY A 613 -33.80 -19.41 -8.07
CA GLY A 613 -33.86 -18.78 -6.74
C GLY A 613 -32.86 -19.31 -5.70
N LEU A 614 -32.26 -20.49 -5.88
CA LEU A 614 -31.37 -21.13 -4.89
C LEU A 614 -30.20 -20.22 -4.45
N ALA A 615 -29.54 -19.55 -5.39
CA ALA A 615 -28.42 -18.65 -5.09
C ALA A 615 -28.86 -17.40 -4.29
N GLU A 616 -30.09 -16.93 -4.48
CA GLU A 616 -30.66 -15.81 -3.71
C GLU A 616 -31.11 -16.30 -2.32
N ALA A 617 -31.75 -17.46 -2.23
CA ALA A 617 -32.18 -18.07 -0.97
C ALA A 617 -31.00 -18.41 -0.03
N LEU A 618 -29.93 -18.99 -0.58
CA LEU A 618 -28.68 -19.26 0.17
C LEU A 618 -28.01 -17.97 0.66
N ALA A 619 -28.19 -16.86 -0.04
CA ALA A 619 -27.69 -15.54 0.34
C ALA A 619 -28.60 -14.78 1.32
N ALA A 620 -29.92 -14.96 1.24
CA ALA A 620 -30.89 -14.15 1.96
C ALA A 620 -31.05 -14.52 3.44
N ALA A 621 -30.69 -15.74 3.86
CA ALA A 621 -30.90 -16.24 5.23
C ALA A 621 -30.21 -15.41 6.33
N SER A 622 -29.20 -14.61 5.98
CA SER A 622 -28.50 -13.71 6.92
C SER A 622 -29.09 -12.28 6.96
N SER A 623 -30.21 -12.00 6.27
CA SER A 623 -30.87 -10.69 6.21
C SER A 623 -32.20 -10.67 6.97
N THR A 624 -32.28 -9.88 8.04
CA THR A 624 -33.53 -9.60 8.77
C THR A 624 -34.45 -8.58 8.09
N ALA A 625 -34.03 -8.01 6.95
CA ALA A 625 -34.89 -7.14 6.15
C ALA A 625 -35.85 -7.98 5.28
N ALA A 626 -37.15 -7.83 5.51
CA ALA A 626 -38.20 -8.53 4.75
C ALA A 626 -38.16 -8.16 3.26
N PRO A 627 -38.44 -9.11 2.33
CA PRO A 627 -38.53 -8.81 0.90
C PRO A 627 -39.64 -7.79 0.63
N ARG A 628 -39.29 -6.67 -0.04
CA ARG A 628 -40.32 -5.75 -0.55
C ARG A 628 -40.96 -6.36 -1.79
N PRO A 629 -42.28 -6.63 -1.82
CA PRO A 629 -42.94 -7.14 -3.02
C PRO A 629 -42.88 -6.09 -4.13
N ARG A 630 -42.63 -6.55 -5.38
CA ARG A 630 -42.72 -5.70 -6.58
C ARG A 630 -44.19 -5.45 -6.93
N THR A 631 -44.84 -4.54 -6.20
CA THR A 631 -46.20 -4.07 -6.54
C THR A 631 -46.15 -3.17 -7.78
N VAL A 632 -46.33 -3.79 -8.95
CA VAL A 632 -46.85 -3.07 -10.12
C VAL A 632 -48.34 -2.82 -9.85
N THR A 633 -48.79 -1.57 -9.96
CA THR A 633 -50.21 -1.22 -9.81
C THR A 633 -50.55 -0.06 -10.76
N PRO A 634 -51.60 -0.16 -11.60
CA PRO A 634 -51.99 0.92 -12.50
C PRO A 634 -52.51 2.15 -11.76
N ALA A 635 -52.46 3.31 -12.40
CA ALA A 635 -53.02 4.56 -11.87
C ALA A 635 -54.52 4.67 -12.12
N THR A 636 -55.30 4.94 -11.08
CA THR A 636 -56.72 5.38 -11.16
C THR A 636 -57.03 6.44 -10.09
N ASP A 637 -58.17 7.12 -10.30
CA ASP A 637 -58.46 8.48 -9.85
C ASP A 637 -59.05 8.61 -8.41
N ARG A 638 -58.71 9.72 -7.73
CA ARG A 638 -59.55 10.56 -6.83
C ARG A 638 -60.02 10.17 -5.39
N THR A 639 -60.08 11.26 -4.61
CA THR A 639 -61.07 11.67 -3.56
C THR A 639 -60.98 11.24 -2.07
N ARG A 640 -60.35 12.13 -1.28
CA ARG A 640 -60.99 13.05 -0.27
C ARG A 640 -61.36 12.54 1.16
N ALA A 641 -60.79 13.25 2.17
CA ALA A 641 -61.26 13.48 3.56
C ALA A 641 -61.21 12.29 4.58
N ALA A 642 -61.21 12.51 5.92
CA ALA A 642 -60.69 13.61 6.76
C ALA A 642 -60.75 13.25 8.28
N THR A 643 -59.91 13.94 9.09
CA THR A 643 -60.04 14.16 10.57
C THR A 643 -59.78 13.00 11.58
N PRO A 644 -59.45 13.31 12.86
CA PRO A 644 -58.84 12.40 13.88
C PRO A 644 -59.85 12.14 15.05
N PRO A 645 -59.53 11.85 16.35
CA PRO A 645 -58.25 11.78 17.11
C PRO A 645 -58.14 10.48 18.00
N GLU A 646 -57.47 10.34 19.17
CA GLU A 646 -56.89 11.31 20.13
C GLU A 646 -55.67 10.83 20.99
N THR A 647 -55.74 10.90 22.33
CA THR A 647 -54.60 10.99 23.27
C THR A 647 -54.58 9.93 24.39
N THR A 648 -53.42 9.73 25.02
CA THR A 648 -53.29 9.71 26.51
C THR A 648 -51.84 9.98 26.95
N ARG A 649 -51.59 10.25 28.25
CA ARG A 649 -50.38 10.97 28.71
C ARG A 649 -49.83 10.47 30.08
N ALA A 650 -48.52 10.14 30.13
CA ALA A 650 -47.56 10.44 31.22
C ALA A 650 -47.87 9.87 32.66
N PRO A 651 -47.10 10.17 33.75
CA PRO A 651 -45.87 10.99 33.90
C PRO A 651 -44.76 10.43 34.85
N SER A 652 -43.80 11.30 35.22
CA SER A 652 -42.85 11.26 36.38
C SER A 652 -41.55 10.43 36.27
N ALA A 653 -40.43 10.78 36.93
CA ALA A 653 -39.90 12.07 37.44
C ALA A 653 -38.38 12.00 37.76
N ASP A 654 -37.72 13.17 37.82
CA ASP A 654 -36.28 13.44 38.12
C ASP A 654 -36.04 13.68 39.64
N PRO A 655 -34.83 14.04 40.16
CA PRO A 655 -33.43 13.88 39.70
C PRO A 655 -32.45 13.38 40.83
N ALA A 656 -31.12 13.27 40.58
CA ALA A 656 -30.05 13.80 41.48
C ALA A 656 -28.57 13.49 41.08
N THR A 657 -27.76 14.55 41.14
CA THR A 657 -26.30 14.70 40.96
C THR A 657 -25.39 13.96 41.96
N ARG A 658 -24.21 13.44 41.54
CA ARG A 658 -22.88 13.86 42.09
C ARG A 658 -21.61 13.16 41.52
N ALA A 659 -20.57 14.00 41.39
CA ALA A 659 -19.13 13.75 41.53
C ALA A 659 -18.40 12.76 40.60
N ALA A 660 -17.20 13.17 40.15
CA ALA A 660 -16.24 12.34 39.43
C ALA A 660 -14.82 12.56 39.98
N THR A 661 -14.00 11.51 39.96
CA THR A 661 -12.54 11.57 40.16
C THR A 661 -11.88 10.59 39.17
N PRO A 662 -10.73 10.95 38.56
CA PRO A 662 -10.14 10.15 37.47
C PRO A 662 -9.29 8.99 37.99
N SER A 663 -9.45 7.81 37.38
CA SER A 663 -8.48 6.70 37.48
C SER A 663 -7.54 6.70 36.28
N GLU A 664 -6.33 6.18 36.49
CA GLU A 664 -5.22 6.26 35.53
C GLU A 664 -5.47 5.40 34.29
N THR A 665 -5.13 5.93 33.10
CA THR A 665 -5.28 5.22 31.83
C THR A 665 -3.97 4.54 31.41
N THR A 666 -3.85 3.26 31.75
CA THR A 666 -2.81 2.35 31.22
C THR A 666 -2.85 2.36 29.68
N PRO A 667 -1.70 2.31 28.97
CA PRO A 667 -1.69 2.22 27.52
C PRO A 667 -2.44 0.98 27.02
N ALA A 668 -3.34 1.16 26.06
CA ALA A 668 -4.08 0.05 25.47
C ALA A 668 -3.11 -0.95 24.81
N ALA A 669 -3.20 -2.21 25.24
CA ALA A 669 -2.45 -3.30 24.63
C ALA A 669 -2.89 -3.54 23.18
N SER A 670 -2.00 -4.16 22.39
CA SER A 670 -2.32 -4.63 21.04
C SER A 670 -3.59 -5.50 21.05
N PRO A 671 -4.48 -5.40 20.04
CA PRO A 671 -5.68 -6.22 20.00
C PRO A 671 -5.28 -7.69 19.88
N THR A 672 -5.55 -8.45 20.94
CA THR A 672 -5.52 -9.92 20.89
C THR A 672 -6.52 -10.41 19.84
N PRO A 673 -6.19 -11.44 19.05
CA PRO A 673 -7.11 -11.98 18.04
C PRO A 673 -8.23 -12.74 18.74
N ASP A 674 -9.28 -12.02 19.12
CA ASP A 674 -10.45 -12.58 19.80
C ASP A 674 -11.22 -13.48 18.81
N THR A 675 -11.15 -14.79 19.04
CA THR A 675 -11.63 -15.84 18.12
C THR A 675 -13.12 -16.14 18.26
N ALA A 676 -13.86 -15.38 19.06
CA ALA A 676 -15.30 -15.51 19.24
C ALA A 676 -16.03 -14.20 18.87
N ARG A 677 -16.36 -14.04 17.59
CA ARG A 677 -17.36 -13.06 17.12
C ARG A 677 -18.53 -13.84 16.54
N ASP A 678 -19.76 -13.52 16.97
CA ASP A 678 -20.96 -14.28 16.60
C ASP A 678 -21.14 -14.36 15.08
N HIS A 679 -20.88 -15.55 14.53
CA HIS A 679 -21.27 -15.90 13.18
C HIS A 679 -22.78 -16.11 13.13
N ALA A 680 -23.51 -15.03 12.84
CA ALA A 680 -24.90 -15.14 12.37
C ALA A 680 -24.97 -16.17 11.22
N PRO A 681 -26.07 -16.96 11.12
CA PRO A 681 -26.13 -18.16 10.26
C PRO A 681 -25.57 -17.90 8.86
N GLY A 682 -24.48 -18.63 8.57
CA GLY A 682 -23.49 -18.23 7.58
C GLY A 682 -23.99 -18.33 6.16
N ARG A 683 -23.94 -17.22 5.42
CA ARG A 683 -24.28 -17.15 4.01
C ARG A 683 -23.50 -18.18 3.19
N ILE A 684 -24.20 -19.14 2.61
CA ILE A 684 -23.61 -20.20 1.78
C ILE A 684 -23.43 -19.65 0.36
N PRO A 685 -22.21 -19.67 -0.21
CA PRO A 685 -21.94 -19.20 -1.56
C PRO A 685 -22.40 -20.22 -2.62
N ALA A 686 -23.11 -19.73 -3.64
CA ALA A 686 -23.59 -20.52 -4.77
C ALA A 686 -22.87 -20.15 -6.08
N TYR A 687 -22.57 -21.17 -6.89
CA TYR A 687 -21.80 -21.08 -8.13
C TYR A 687 -22.50 -21.84 -9.27
N PRO A 688 -22.51 -21.30 -10.51
CA PRO A 688 -23.16 -21.94 -11.65
C PRO A 688 -22.28 -23.01 -12.35
N ALA A 689 -21.09 -23.32 -11.82
CA ALA A 689 -20.15 -24.26 -12.39
C ALA A 689 -19.14 -24.75 -11.32
N ALA A 690 -18.65 -25.98 -11.46
CA ALA A 690 -17.83 -26.64 -10.45
C ALA A 690 -16.45 -25.99 -10.27
N GLU A 691 -15.78 -25.69 -11.39
CA GLU A 691 -14.45 -25.09 -11.48
C GLU A 691 -14.40 -23.74 -10.73
N ARG A 692 -15.53 -23.04 -10.66
CA ARG A 692 -15.65 -21.72 -10.02
C ARG A 692 -15.73 -21.82 -8.50
N ALA A 693 -16.54 -22.75 -7.99
CA ALA A 693 -16.58 -23.06 -6.56
C ALA A 693 -15.21 -23.58 -6.09
N VAL A 694 -14.63 -24.50 -6.87
CA VAL A 694 -13.32 -25.10 -6.59
C VAL A 694 -12.20 -24.05 -6.62
N ARG A 695 -12.12 -23.17 -7.63
CA ARG A 695 -11.09 -22.12 -7.69
C ARG A 695 -11.20 -21.12 -6.54
N ALA A 696 -12.43 -20.71 -6.18
CA ALA A 696 -12.65 -19.86 -5.01
C ALA A 696 -12.16 -20.55 -3.72
N LEU A 697 -12.49 -21.83 -3.54
CA LEU A 697 -12.03 -22.63 -2.40
C LEU A 697 -10.50 -22.84 -2.41
N ALA A 698 -9.90 -23.07 -3.57
CA ALA A 698 -8.47 -23.25 -3.71
C ALA A 698 -7.69 -21.99 -3.34
N GLU A 699 -8.15 -20.80 -3.76
CA GLU A 699 -7.58 -19.53 -3.30
C GLU A 699 -7.77 -19.32 -1.79
N ALA A 700 -8.91 -19.71 -1.21
CA ALA A 700 -9.11 -19.67 0.24
C ALA A 700 -8.19 -20.63 1.01
N VAL A 701 -7.89 -21.83 0.48
CA VAL A 701 -6.90 -22.78 1.02
C VAL A 701 -5.49 -22.20 0.93
N LYS A 702 -5.08 -21.68 -0.22
CA LYS A 702 -3.76 -21.07 -0.46
C LYS A 702 -3.54 -19.90 0.52
N TYR A 703 -4.55 -19.03 0.68
CA TYR A 703 -4.53 -17.93 1.65
C TYR A 703 -4.52 -18.39 3.11
N ALA A 704 -5.34 -19.38 3.49
CA ALA A 704 -5.35 -19.92 4.85
C ALA A 704 -4.01 -20.56 5.24
N GLN A 705 -3.34 -21.23 4.29
CA GLN A 705 -1.98 -21.74 4.47
C GLN A 705 -0.97 -20.60 4.63
N TRP A 706 -0.99 -19.59 3.75
CA TRP A 706 -0.12 -18.41 3.86
C TRP A 706 -0.29 -17.71 5.21
N ARG A 707 -1.53 -17.51 5.67
CA ARG A 707 -1.83 -16.83 6.94
C ARG A 707 -1.29 -17.61 8.15
N ARG A 708 -1.33 -18.95 8.11
CA ARG A 708 -0.69 -19.81 9.13
C ARG A 708 0.84 -19.72 9.11
N GLN A 709 1.45 -19.59 7.93
CA GLN A 709 2.90 -19.41 7.80
C GLN A 709 3.35 -18.01 8.26
N ALA A 710 2.61 -16.96 7.90
CA ALA A 710 2.89 -15.57 8.25
C ALA A 710 2.72 -15.25 9.75
N ALA A 711 2.06 -16.12 10.52
CA ALA A 711 1.97 -16.01 11.98
C ALA A 711 3.32 -16.21 12.70
N VAL A 712 4.29 -16.86 12.04
CA VAL A 712 5.69 -16.94 12.48
C VAL A 712 6.56 -16.31 11.38
N PRO A 713 6.70 -14.97 11.37
CA PRO A 713 7.48 -14.27 10.36
C PRO A 713 8.97 -14.62 10.50
N GLY A 714 9.67 -14.63 9.35
CA GLY A 714 11.13 -14.60 9.35
C GLY A 714 11.67 -13.28 9.91
N LYS A 715 12.96 -13.26 10.25
CA LYS A 715 13.66 -12.05 10.71
C LYS A 715 14.47 -11.46 9.57
N ILE A 716 14.52 -10.13 9.51
CA ILE A 716 15.61 -9.45 8.80
C ILE A 716 16.86 -9.63 9.68
N PRO A 717 18.01 -10.09 9.15
CA PRO A 717 19.20 -10.25 9.97
C PRO A 717 19.74 -8.91 10.49
N GLU A 718 20.10 -8.89 11.76
CA GLU A 718 21.02 -7.89 12.31
C GLU A 718 22.44 -8.41 12.05
N PHE A 719 23.17 -7.75 11.13
CA PHE A 719 24.59 -7.98 10.94
C PHE A 719 25.32 -7.27 12.10
N LEU A 720 25.74 -8.05 13.10
CA LEU A 720 26.41 -7.58 14.32
C LEU A 720 27.94 -7.58 14.19
N ASP A 721 28.45 -7.82 12.97
CA ASP A 721 29.83 -7.76 12.57
C ASP A 721 30.15 -6.44 11.86
N ASP A 722 31.32 -5.84 12.15
CA ASP A 722 31.79 -4.55 11.60
C ASP A 722 32.14 -4.61 10.08
N THR A 723 31.48 -5.48 9.31
CA THR A 723 31.71 -5.69 7.87
C THR A 723 30.76 -4.88 6.97
N ILE A 724 29.77 -4.19 7.56
CA ILE A 724 28.87 -3.27 6.85
C ILE A 724 29.22 -1.82 7.20
N ASP A 725 29.63 -1.07 6.19
CA ASP A 725 29.95 0.36 6.23
C ASP A 725 28.90 1.14 5.42
N GLU A 726 27.68 1.21 5.95
CA GLU A 726 26.58 2.00 5.37
C GLU A 726 26.96 3.48 5.14
N PRO A 727 27.67 4.19 6.07
CA PRO A 727 28.10 5.57 5.84
C PRO A 727 29.10 5.73 4.70
N GLY A 728 30.10 4.85 4.60
CA GLY A 728 31.08 4.87 3.51
C GLY A 728 30.48 4.46 2.16
N ALA A 729 29.52 3.54 2.15
CA ALA A 729 28.72 3.22 0.97
C ALA A 729 27.86 4.42 0.51
N ALA A 730 27.24 5.14 1.45
CA ALA A 730 26.46 6.35 1.14
C ALA A 730 27.33 7.45 0.51
N ALA A 731 28.48 7.75 1.12
CA ALA A 731 29.42 8.75 0.61
C ALA A 731 29.95 8.41 -0.81
N LEU A 732 30.28 7.14 -1.07
CA LEU A 732 30.69 6.68 -2.39
C LEU A 732 29.54 6.82 -3.41
N ILE A 733 28.30 6.44 -3.04
CA ILE A 733 27.13 6.61 -3.91
C ILE A 733 26.88 8.08 -4.24
N GLU A 734 27.04 8.98 -3.27
CA GLU A 734 26.89 10.43 -3.48
C GLU A 734 27.95 10.97 -4.47
N GLU A 735 29.23 10.63 -4.28
CA GLU A 735 30.32 10.99 -5.21
C GLU A 735 30.05 10.49 -6.64
N GLN A 736 29.64 9.22 -6.77
CA GLN A 736 29.40 8.60 -8.08
C GLN A 736 28.09 9.05 -8.77
N LEU A 737 27.22 9.78 -8.07
CA LEU A 737 26.05 10.47 -8.64
C LEU A 737 26.32 11.96 -8.92
N ALA A 738 27.07 12.65 -8.07
CA ALA A 738 27.43 14.07 -8.24
C ALA A 738 28.20 14.33 -9.55
N THR A 739 28.99 13.34 -9.99
CA THR A 739 29.77 13.37 -11.23
C THR A 739 28.93 13.30 -12.52
N ALA A 740 27.66 12.91 -12.49
CA ALA A 740 26.81 12.82 -13.70
C ALA A 740 25.28 12.89 -13.41
N PRO A 741 24.65 14.08 -13.43
CA PRO A 741 23.22 14.25 -13.16
C PRO A 741 22.31 13.89 -14.36
N ASP A 742 22.45 12.68 -14.92
CA ASP A 742 21.44 12.10 -15.81
C ASP A 742 20.37 11.39 -14.95
N PRO A 743 19.08 11.79 -15.00
CA PRO A 743 18.02 11.14 -14.23
C PRO A 743 17.76 9.67 -14.61
N ARG A 744 18.38 9.16 -15.67
CA ARG A 744 18.39 7.71 -16.01
C ARG A 744 19.40 6.92 -15.18
N GLY A 745 20.41 7.57 -14.59
CA GLY A 745 21.48 6.96 -13.80
C GLY A 745 22.60 6.30 -14.62
N ARG A 746 23.74 6.00 -13.98
CA ARG A 746 24.95 5.44 -14.62
C ARG A 746 25.28 4.01 -14.16
N PRO A 747 25.85 3.17 -15.04
CA PRO A 747 26.55 1.96 -14.59
C PRO A 747 27.84 2.34 -13.84
N LEU A 748 28.24 1.52 -12.88
CA LEU A 748 29.56 1.56 -12.26
C LEU A 748 30.57 0.74 -13.07
N THR A 749 31.84 1.11 -12.97
CA THR A 749 32.98 0.30 -13.45
C THR A 749 33.18 -0.93 -12.56
N HIS A 750 34.06 -1.86 -12.96
CA HIS A 750 34.32 -3.08 -12.18
C HIS A 750 34.88 -2.78 -10.78
N ASP A 751 35.79 -1.82 -10.65
CA ASP A 751 36.39 -1.45 -9.37
C ASP A 751 35.46 -0.60 -8.50
N GLU A 752 34.72 0.36 -9.08
CA GLU A 752 33.66 1.10 -8.37
C GLU A 752 32.60 0.14 -7.80
N ALA A 753 32.16 -0.85 -8.59
CA ALA A 753 31.21 -1.86 -8.16
C ALA A 753 31.78 -2.79 -7.08
N ARG A 754 33.06 -3.20 -7.21
CA ARG A 754 33.76 -4.02 -6.21
C ARG A 754 33.93 -3.28 -4.88
N GLU A 755 34.25 -1.99 -4.91
CA GLU A 755 34.39 -1.21 -3.68
C GLU A 755 33.04 -1.07 -2.96
N LEU A 756 31.98 -0.66 -3.67
CA LEU A 756 30.64 -0.51 -3.08
C LEU A 756 30.10 -1.84 -2.52
N LEU A 757 30.31 -2.96 -3.21
CA LEU A 757 29.94 -4.29 -2.71
C LEU A 757 30.79 -4.73 -1.52
N GLY A 758 32.08 -4.35 -1.50
CA GLY A 758 32.97 -4.57 -0.36
C GLY A 758 32.51 -3.88 0.93
N ARG A 759 31.86 -2.71 0.84
CA ARG A 759 31.24 -2.02 2.00
C ARG A 759 30.09 -2.80 2.66
N TYR A 760 29.64 -3.92 2.06
CA TYR A 760 28.61 -4.81 2.63
C TYR A 760 29.14 -6.24 2.88
N GLY A 761 30.46 -6.46 2.78
CA GLY A 761 31.09 -7.78 2.88
C GLY A 761 30.88 -8.67 1.65
N ILE A 762 30.59 -8.10 0.47
CA ILE A 762 30.38 -8.86 -0.77
C ILE A 762 31.66 -8.83 -1.62
N ASP A 763 32.55 -9.80 -1.36
CA ASP A 763 33.85 -9.93 -2.04
C ASP A 763 33.74 -10.39 -3.50
N VAL A 764 33.88 -9.44 -4.43
CA VAL A 764 34.01 -9.71 -5.87
C VAL A 764 35.48 -9.96 -6.22
N ARG A 765 35.80 -11.12 -6.82
CA ARG A 765 37.17 -11.50 -7.17
C ARG A 765 37.79 -10.51 -8.16
N PRO A 766 38.97 -9.92 -7.85
CA PRO A 766 39.59 -8.93 -8.71
C PRO A 766 39.92 -9.51 -10.08
N THR A 767 39.54 -8.79 -11.13
CA THR A 767 39.88 -9.09 -12.53
C THR A 767 40.93 -8.09 -13.00
N LEU A 768 42.15 -8.54 -13.29
CA LEU A 768 43.27 -7.67 -13.65
C LEU A 768 43.43 -7.54 -15.18
N PRO A 769 43.57 -6.31 -15.73
CA PRO A 769 43.88 -6.09 -17.15
C PRO A 769 45.19 -6.75 -17.57
N ALA A 770 45.19 -7.38 -18.75
CA ALA A 770 46.33 -8.09 -19.32
C ALA A 770 46.53 -7.70 -20.80
N PRO A 771 46.80 -6.42 -21.13
CA PRO A 771 46.87 -5.92 -22.51
C PRO A 771 47.96 -6.57 -23.39
N ASP A 772 48.92 -7.26 -22.77
CA ASP A 772 50.00 -8.01 -23.40
C ASP A 772 50.37 -9.25 -22.54
N PRO A 773 51.19 -10.18 -23.04
CA PRO A 773 51.57 -11.40 -22.29
C PRO A 773 52.36 -11.13 -21.01
N GLU A 774 53.18 -10.08 -20.93
CA GLU A 774 53.95 -9.78 -19.70
C GLU A 774 53.02 -9.22 -18.61
N ALA A 775 52.08 -8.38 -18.99
CA ALA A 775 51.01 -7.92 -18.11
C ALA A 775 50.12 -9.08 -17.64
N ALA A 776 49.85 -10.08 -18.50
CA ALA A 776 49.14 -11.30 -18.10
C ALA A 776 49.91 -12.09 -17.02
N VAL A 777 51.21 -12.29 -17.21
CA VAL A 777 52.07 -13.00 -16.24
C VAL A 777 52.22 -12.22 -14.94
N ALA A 778 52.42 -10.90 -15.00
CA ALA A 778 52.48 -10.04 -13.82
C ALA A 778 51.14 -10.00 -13.05
N ALA A 779 50.00 -10.08 -13.75
CA ALA A 779 48.68 -10.23 -13.14
C ALA A 779 48.53 -11.60 -12.46
N ALA A 780 48.91 -12.70 -13.13
CA ALA A 780 48.84 -14.04 -12.57
C ALA A 780 49.75 -14.22 -11.34
N ALA A 781 50.98 -13.68 -11.38
CA ALA A 781 51.90 -13.69 -10.24
C ALA A 781 51.35 -12.93 -9.01
N ARG A 782 50.52 -11.90 -9.22
CA ARG A 782 49.81 -11.17 -8.14
C ARG A 782 48.55 -11.90 -7.63
N LEU A 783 47.90 -12.70 -8.46
CA LEU A 783 46.65 -13.40 -8.15
C LEU A 783 46.86 -14.80 -7.57
N GLY A 784 47.98 -15.43 -7.88
CA GLY A 784 48.27 -16.83 -7.58
C GLY A 784 47.69 -17.78 -8.64
N TYR A 785 48.44 -18.83 -8.97
CA TYR A 785 47.99 -19.90 -9.86
C TYR A 785 47.17 -20.96 -9.10
N PRO A 786 46.21 -21.66 -9.74
CA PRO A 786 45.83 -21.53 -11.15
C PRO A 786 44.93 -20.32 -11.43
N VAL A 787 45.03 -19.79 -12.66
CA VAL A 787 44.27 -18.63 -13.14
C VAL A 787 43.37 -18.97 -14.33
N ALA A 788 42.42 -18.07 -14.60
CA ALA A 788 41.68 -17.99 -15.85
C ALA A 788 42.14 -16.76 -16.66
N LEU A 789 42.29 -16.95 -17.97
CA LEU A 789 42.47 -15.86 -18.95
C LEU A 789 41.16 -15.74 -19.75
N LYS A 790 40.57 -14.54 -19.83
CA LYS A 790 39.29 -14.31 -20.50
C LYS A 790 39.26 -12.99 -21.28
N THR A 791 38.48 -12.93 -22.36
CA THR A 791 38.11 -11.68 -23.05
C THR A 791 37.05 -10.90 -22.26
N THR A 792 37.11 -9.56 -22.32
CA THR A 792 36.01 -8.69 -21.83
C THR A 792 35.33 -7.89 -22.95
N ALA A 793 35.72 -8.12 -24.21
CA ALA A 793 35.22 -7.41 -25.38
C ALA A 793 33.69 -7.51 -25.52
N PRO A 794 32.96 -6.38 -25.65
CA PRO A 794 31.49 -6.39 -25.65
C PRO A 794 30.84 -7.33 -26.69
N HIS A 795 31.48 -7.54 -27.84
CA HIS A 795 30.99 -8.39 -28.93
C HIS A 795 31.25 -9.90 -28.73
N LEU A 796 32.05 -10.29 -27.71
CA LEU A 796 32.31 -11.68 -27.33
C LEU A 796 31.67 -12.07 -25.98
N ARG A 797 31.01 -11.12 -25.29
CA ARG A 797 30.25 -11.42 -24.08
C ARG A 797 29.11 -12.38 -24.40
N HIS A 798 28.87 -13.34 -23.50
CA HIS A 798 27.89 -14.43 -23.66
C HIS A 798 28.14 -15.36 -24.88
N ARG A 799 29.34 -15.32 -25.49
CA ARG A 799 29.78 -16.22 -26.57
C ARG A 799 30.90 -17.17 -26.12
N ALA A 800 30.62 -17.94 -25.06
CA ALA A 800 31.56 -18.94 -24.53
C ALA A 800 31.91 -20.05 -25.55
N ASP A 801 31.02 -20.29 -26.52
CA ASP A 801 31.21 -21.20 -27.65
C ASP A 801 32.39 -20.83 -28.56
N LEU A 802 32.79 -19.56 -28.59
CA LEU A 802 33.93 -19.08 -29.38
C LEU A 802 35.28 -19.27 -28.68
N GLY A 803 35.32 -19.86 -27.48
CA GLY A 803 36.58 -20.13 -26.78
C GLY A 803 37.29 -18.87 -26.28
N GLY A 804 36.56 -17.80 -25.96
CA GLY A 804 37.10 -16.56 -25.36
C GLY A 804 37.57 -16.67 -23.92
N VAL A 805 37.68 -17.89 -23.38
CA VAL A 805 38.10 -18.21 -22.02
C VAL A 805 39.08 -19.38 -22.04
N ARG A 806 40.09 -19.35 -21.18
CA ARG A 806 40.98 -20.46 -20.82
C ARG A 806 40.96 -20.58 -19.29
N LEU A 807 40.67 -21.77 -18.77
CA LEU A 807 40.54 -22.10 -17.35
C LEU A 807 41.65 -23.05 -16.90
N ASP A 808 41.82 -23.22 -15.59
CA ASP A 808 42.81 -24.14 -14.98
C ASP A 808 44.25 -23.92 -15.50
N VAL A 809 44.62 -22.67 -15.84
CA VAL A 809 45.98 -22.32 -16.29
C VAL A 809 46.91 -22.39 -15.08
N ALA A 810 47.80 -23.38 -15.05
CA ALA A 810 48.55 -23.76 -13.86
C ALA A 810 49.88 -23.01 -13.65
N ASP A 811 50.46 -22.44 -14.71
CA ASP A 811 51.80 -21.83 -14.69
C ASP A 811 51.98 -20.77 -15.80
N GLU A 812 53.13 -20.11 -15.80
CA GLU A 812 53.50 -19.05 -16.75
C GLU A 812 53.62 -19.54 -18.20
N GLU A 813 54.12 -20.75 -18.44
CA GLU A 813 54.31 -21.30 -19.79
C GLU A 813 52.94 -21.65 -20.42
N ALA A 814 52.05 -22.23 -19.62
CA ALA A 814 50.65 -22.44 -19.95
C ALA A 814 49.94 -21.10 -20.22
N LEU A 815 50.17 -20.05 -19.41
CA LEU A 815 49.54 -18.74 -19.61
C LEU A 815 50.01 -18.05 -20.89
N ARG A 816 51.32 -18.06 -21.18
CA ARG A 816 51.88 -17.47 -22.41
C ARG A 816 51.35 -18.18 -23.66
N ARG A 817 51.21 -19.51 -23.64
CA ARG A 817 50.54 -20.28 -24.72
C ARG A 817 49.07 -19.92 -24.86
N ALA A 818 48.31 -19.98 -23.76
CA ALA A 818 46.88 -19.68 -23.71
C ALA A 818 46.56 -18.26 -24.20
N TYR A 819 47.47 -17.30 -23.98
CA TYR A 819 47.37 -15.95 -24.49
C TYR A 819 47.54 -15.89 -26.01
N GLY A 820 48.61 -16.50 -26.55
CA GLY A 820 48.85 -16.58 -27.99
C GLY A 820 47.69 -17.24 -28.74
N GLU A 821 47.24 -18.40 -28.27
CA GLU A 821 46.06 -19.09 -28.82
C GLU A 821 44.80 -18.21 -28.85
N LEU A 822 44.56 -17.43 -27.78
CA LEU A 822 43.38 -16.58 -27.65
C LEU A 822 43.46 -15.38 -28.60
N THR A 823 44.63 -14.80 -28.82
CA THR A 823 44.82 -13.72 -29.80
C THR A 823 44.79 -14.22 -31.25
N ASP A 824 45.41 -15.38 -31.52
CA ASP A 824 45.45 -15.95 -32.87
C ASP A 824 44.06 -16.43 -33.34
N LEU A 825 43.22 -16.90 -32.41
CA LEU A 825 41.86 -17.35 -32.68
C LEU A 825 40.84 -16.21 -32.81
N LEU A 826 40.95 -15.16 -32.00
CA LEU A 826 39.88 -14.16 -31.83
C LEU A 826 40.26 -12.72 -32.22
N GLY A 827 41.54 -12.39 -32.38
CA GLY A 827 41.99 -11.07 -32.83
C GLY A 827 42.93 -10.34 -31.87
N LYS A 828 43.08 -9.03 -32.07
CA LYS A 828 44.14 -8.25 -31.38
C LYS A 828 43.80 -7.99 -29.91
N PRO A 829 44.79 -7.97 -28.99
CA PRO A 829 44.55 -7.64 -27.58
C PRO A 829 43.75 -6.35 -27.33
N ALA A 830 43.97 -5.30 -28.12
CA ALA A 830 43.24 -4.03 -28.02
C ALA A 830 41.74 -4.15 -28.36
N GLU A 831 41.35 -5.14 -29.16
CA GLU A 831 39.96 -5.44 -29.53
C GLU A 831 39.34 -6.46 -28.57
N LEU A 832 40.15 -7.41 -28.07
CA LEU A 832 39.75 -8.49 -27.15
C LEU A 832 39.65 -8.07 -25.67
N LEU A 833 40.35 -7.01 -25.27
CA LEU A 833 40.45 -6.56 -23.87
C LEU A 833 40.67 -7.73 -22.88
N PRO A 834 41.76 -8.52 -23.04
CA PRO A 834 42.01 -9.69 -22.21
C PRO A 834 42.36 -9.33 -20.77
N VAL A 835 41.93 -10.20 -19.84
CA VAL A 835 42.08 -10.04 -18.39
C VAL A 835 42.38 -11.38 -17.72
N VAL A 836 43.08 -11.34 -16.59
CA VAL A 836 43.41 -12.50 -15.75
C VAL A 836 42.63 -12.43 -14.42
N GLN A 837 42.15 -13.58 -13.95
CA GLN A 837 41.45 -13.73 -12.66
C GLN A 837 41.86 -15.06 -12.00
N ALA A 838 41.95 -15.12 -10.67
CA ALA A 838 42.20 -16.38 -9.96
C ALA A 838 41.03 -17.38 -10.13
N MET A 839 41.32 -18.68 -10.20
CA MET A 839 40.28 -19.71 -10.26
C MET A 839 39.46 -19.77 -8.96
N ALA A 840 38.14 -20.00 -9.09
CA ALA A 840 37.27 -20.34 -7.96
C ALA A 840 37.39 -21.84 -7.61
N PRO A 841 37.13 -22.24 -6.34
CA PRO A 841 36.90 -23.63 -6.00
C PRO A 841 35.74 -24.23 -6.81
N ARG A 842 35.81 -25.51 -7.16
CA ARG A 842 34.74 -26.17 -7.95
C ARG A 842 33.43 -26.20 -7.15
N GLY A 843 32.35 -25.76 -7.81
CA GLY A 843 31.03 -25.58 -7.22
C GLY A 843 29.93 -25.53 -8.27
N VAL A 844 28.76 -25.02 -7.90
CA VAL A 844 27.64 -24.76 -8.80
C VAL A 844 27.62 -23.27 -9.16
N ASP A 845 27.58 -22.96 -10.46
CA ASP A 845 27.46 -21.58 -10.93
C ASP A 845 26.02 -21.08 -10.74
N THR A 846 25.88 -19.99 -10.00
CA THR A 846 24.59 -19.34 -9.70
C THR A 846 24.59 -17.89 -10.14
N VAL A 847 23.40 -17.29 -10.19
CA VAL A 847 23.18 -15.88 -10.52
C VAL A 847 22.32 -15.27 -9.42
N VAL A 848 22.81 -14.17 -8.85
CA VAL A 848 22.09 -13.38 -7.85
C VAL A 848 21.89 -11.98 -8.42
N ARG A 849 20.64 -11.49 -8.44
CA ARG A 849 20.34 -10.11 -8.89
C ARG A 849 19.42 -9.41 -7.92
N ALA A 850 19.58 -8.10 -7.78
CA ALA A 850 18.63 -7.24 -7.10
C ALA A 850 18.28 -6.06 -8.02
N SER A 851 17.02 -5.64 -8.08
CA SER A 851 16.60 -4.52 -8.93
C SER A 851 15.38 -3.80 -8.40
N ILE A 852 15.27 -2.51 -8.71
CA ILE A 852 14.08 -1.71 -8.42
C ILE A 852 13.16 -1.75 -9.65
N ASP A 853 12.03 -2.42 -9.50
CA ASP A 853 10.99 -2.56 -10.51
C ASP A 853 9.78 -1.64 -10.22
N ALA A 854 9.14 -1.17 -11.29
CA ALA A 854 8.04 -0.21 -11.25
C ALA A 854 6.70 -0.79 -10.76
N ALA A 855 6.51 -2.10 -10.84
CA ALA A 855 5.29 -2.80 -10.44
C ALA A 855 5.45 -3.56 -9.11
N ALA A 856 6.66 -3.96 -8.72
CA ALA A 856 6.92 -4.70 -7.48
C ALA A 856 7.70 -3.94 -6.39
N GLY A 857 8.48 -2.91 -6.73
CA GLY A 857 9.43 -2.28 -5.82
C GLY A 857 10.81 -2.94 -5.92
N ALA A 858 11.57 -3.02 -4.82
CA ALA A 858 12.85 -3.70 -4.83
C ALA A 858 12.66 -5.24 -4.75
N VAL A 859 13.27 -5.95 -5.71
CA VAL A 859 13.13 -7.40 -5.90
C VAL A 859 14.50 -8.05 -5.89
N LEU A 860 14.68 -9.03 -5.00
CA LEU A 860 15.81 -9.95 -4.97
C LEU A 860 15.48 -11.18 -5.83
N SER A 861 16.45 -11.67 -6.60
CA SER A 861 16.27 -12.73 -7.60
C SER A 861 17.43 -13.72 -7.59
N PHE A 862 17.13 -15.01 -7.76
CA PHE A 862 18.10 -16.10 -7.73
C PHE A 862 17.82 -17.16 -8.81
N GLY A 863 18.87 -17.76 -9.37
CA GLY A 863 18.81 -18.89 -10.29
C GLY A 863 20.17 -19.55 -10.51
N LEU A 864 20.22 -20.65 -11.28
CA LEU A 864 21.48 -21.24 -11.74
C LEU A 864 21.96 -20.56 -13.03
N ALA A 865 23.28 -20.41 -13.22
CA ALA A 865 23.84 -19.71 -14.38
C ALA A 865 23.62 -20.44 -15.72
N GLY A 866 23.59 -19.68 -16.82
CA GLY A 866 23.38 -20.22 -18.15
C GLY A 866 21.95 -20.72 -18.40
N ALA A 867 21.82 -21.78 -19.20
CA ALA A 867 20.58 -22.28 -19.76
C ALA A 867 19.38 -22.46 -18.79
N PRO A 868 19.53 -22.89 -17.51
CA PRO A 868 18.40 -22.96 -16.58
C PRO A 868 17.71 -21.61 -16.36
N SER A 869 18.47 -20.54 -16.12
CA SER A 869 17.91 -19.19 -16.00
C SER A 869 17.60 -18.57 -17.37
N GLU A 870 18.52 -18.69 -18.33
CA GLU A 870 18.46 -17.97 -19.62
C GLU A 870 17.42 -18.52 -20.60
N LEU A 871 17.22 -19.85 -20.64
CA LEU A 871 16.33 -20.51 -21.62
C LEU A 871 15.08 -21.10 -20.97
N LEU A 872 15.19 -21.64 -19.76
CA LEU A 872 14.06 -22.28 -19.06
C LEU A 872 13.34 -21.33 -18.08
N GLY A 873 13.87 -20.13 -17.85
CA GLY A 873 13.32 -19.14 -16.92
C GLY A 873 13.28 -19.64 -15.48
N ASP A 874 14.23 -20.49 -15.06
CA ASP A 874 14.28 -21.08 -13.73
C ASP A 874 14.87 -20.14 -12.67
N THR A 875 14.28 -18.95 -12.57
CA THR A 875 14.61 -17.93 -11.58
C THR A 875 13.47 -17.75 -10.59
N ALA A 876 13.82 -17.66 -9.32
CA ALA A 876 12.89 -17.32 -8.24
C ALA A 876 13.13 -15.89 -7.75
N HIS A 877 12.12 -15.33 -7.08
CA HIS A 877 12.12 -13.93 -6.64
C HIS A 877 11.58 -13.77 -5.21
N ARG A 878 12.05 -12.73 -4.51
CA ARG A 878 11.57 -12.24 -3.22
C ARG A 878 11.58 -10.71 -3.21
N LEU A 879 10.87 -10.12 -2.26
CA LEU A 879 10.88 -8.67 -2.05
C LEU A 879 11.96 -8.26 -1.05
N VAL A 880 12.44 -7.03 -1.19
CA VAL A 880 13.41 -6.40 -0.30
C VAL A 880 12.68 -5.46 0.68
N PRO A 881 13.03 -5.46 1.99
CA PRO A 881 14.04 -6.30 2.63
C PRO A 881 13.57 -7.76 2.79
N ALA A 882 14.45 -8.70 2.47
CA ALA A 882 14.22 -10.14 2.62
C ALA A 882 14.54 -10.60 4.04
N THR A 883 13.76 -11.57 4.53
CA THR A 883 14.06 -12.27 5.80
C THR A 883 14.97 -13.48 5.59
N ASP A 884 15.57 -13.97 6.68
CA ASP A 884 16.23 -15.29 6.78
C ASP A 884 15.45 -16.40 6.04
N ARG A 885 14.15 -16.47 6.31
CA ARG A 885 13.20 -17.38 5.69
C ARG A 885 12.98 -17.09 4.21
N ASP A 886 12.89 -15.83 3.80
CA ASP A 886 12.74 -15.48 2.39
C ASP A 886 13.96 -15.93 1.58
N ALA A 887 15.19 -15.77 2.09
CA ALA A 887 16.41 -16.25 1.45
C ALA A 887 16.46 -17.79 1.38
N ALA A 888 16.15 -18.48 2.49
CA ALA A 888 16.11 -19.93 2.54
C ALA A 888 15.05 -20.54 1.60
N GLU A 889 13.85 -19.95 1.53
CA GLU A 889 12.82 -20.40 0.60
C GLU A 889 13.12 -19.98 -0.86
N LEU A 890 13.81 -18.86 -1.09
CA LEU A 890 14.21 -18.39 -2.43
C LEU A 890 15.09 -19.44 -3.13
N ILE A 891 16.17 -19.89 -2.48
CA ILE A 891 17.07 -20.93 -2.99
C ILE A 891 16.32 -22.23 -3.28
N ARG A 892 15.40 -22.63 -2.39
CA ARG A 892 14.64 -23.88 -2.49
C ARG A 892 13.48 -23.83 -3.49
N SER A 893 13.20 -22.66 -4.10
CA SER A 893 12.03 -22.45 -4.97
C SER A 893 12.29 -22.48 -6.49
N ILE A 894 13.55 -22.57 -6.93
CA ILE A 894 13.88 -22.89 -8.33
C ILE A 894 13.77 -24.40 -8.60
N ARG A 895 13.36 -24.82 -9.81
CA ARG A 895 13.18 -26.25 -10.13
C ARG A 895 14.50 -27.03 -10.12
N ALA A 896 15.61 -26.37 -10.43
CA ALA A 896 16.95 -26.93 -10.39
C ALA A 896 17.60 -26.95 -8.98
N ALA A 897 16.88 -26.52 -7.93
CA ALA A 897 17.39 -26.50 -6.55
C ALA A 897 18.02 -27.83 -6.06
N PRO A 898 17.56 -29.04 -6.45
CA PRO A 898 18.21 -30.30 -6.05
C PRO A 898 19.70 -30.40 -6.41
N VAL A 899 20.18 -29.66 -7.42
CA VAL A 899 21.62 -29.60 -7.77
C VAL A 899 22.46 -29.02 -6.62
N LEU A 900 21.91 -28.07 -5.86
CA LEU A 900 22.56 -27.42 -4.72
C LEU A 900 22.60 -28.34 -3.48
N PHE A 901 21.64 -29.25 -3.34
CA PHE A 901 21.51 -30.15 -2.18
C PHE A 901 22.08 -31.56 -2.44
N GLY A 902 22.82 -31.75 -3.53
CA GLY A 902 23.43 -33.02 -3.93
C GLY A 902 22.55 -33.82 -4.91
N TRP A 903 22.95 -33.85 -6.18
CA TRP A 903 22.23 -34.55 -7.25
C TRP A 903 23.17 -35.48 -8.01
N ARG A 904 22.74 -36.73 -8.25
CA ARG A 904 23.51 -37.79 -8.94
C ARG A 904 24.95 -37.98 -8.42
N GLY A 905 25.17 -37.75 -7.12
CA GLY A 905 26.47 -37.92 -6.47
C GLY A 905 27.34 -36.66 -6.41
N SER A 906 26.85 -35.48 -6.81
CA SER A 906 27.48 -34.22 -6.39
C SER A 906 27.40 -34.06 -4.87
N ALA A 907 28.42 -33.45 -4.27
CA ALA A 907 28.30 -32.95 -2.91
C ALA A 907 27.27 -31.80 -2.85
N PRO A 908 26.56 -31.61 -1.74
CA PRO A 908 25.85 -30.37 -1.47
C PRO A 908 26.80 -29.17 -1.50
N VAL A 909 26.28 -28.00 -1.86
CA VAL A 909 27.01 -26.73 -1.79
C VAL A 909 26.71 -26.01 -0.47
N ASP A 910 27.53 -25.03 -0.12
CA ASP A 910 27.33 -24.18 1.04
C ASP A 910 26.16 -23.21 0.81
N THR A 911 24.95 -23.69 1.10
CA THR A 911 23.74 -22.86 1.00
C THR A 911 23.67 -21.83 2.13
N ALA A 912 24.43 -21.96 3.23
CA ALA A 912 24.43 -20.96 4.30
C ALA A 912 25.16 -19.69 3.85
N ALA A 913 26.34 -19.83 3.23
CA ALA A 913 27.05 -18.71 2.61
C ALA A 913 26.22 -18.03 1.50
N LEU A 914 25.41 -18.81 0.75
CA LEU A 914 24.50 -18.30 -0.26
C LEU A 914 23.28 -17.56 0.34
N GLU A 915 22.69 -18.08 1.43
CA GLU A 915 21.65 -17.39 2.19
C GLU A 915 22.19 -16.05 2.73
N GLU A 916 23.41 -16.02 3.28
CA GLU A 916 24.06 -14.79 3.75
C GLU A 916 24.30 -13.77 2.63
N LEU A 917 24.84 -14.19 1.48
CA LEU A 917 25.07 -13.30 0.32
C LEU A 917 23.76 -12.67 -0.18
N LEU A 918 22.67 -13.43 -0.21
CA LEU A 918 21.34 -12.95 -0.59
C LEU A 918 20.83 -11.89 0.40
N LEU A 919 21.12 -12.06 1.70
CA LEU A 919 20.71 -11.15 2.76
C LEU A 919 21.56 -9.87 2.79
N ARG A 920 22.88 -9.97 2.62
CA ARG A 920 23.79 -8.81 2.46
C ARG A 920 23.41 -7.96 1.24
N LEU A 921 23.09 -8.59 0.10
CA LEU A 921 22.62 -7.87 -1.08
C LEU A 921 21.23 -7.26 -0.87
N SER A 922 20.34 -7.93 -0.13
CA SER A 922 19.04 -7.35 0.22
C SER A 922 19.18 -6.12 1.11
N ARG A 923 20.14 -6.09 2.03
CA ARG A 923 20.41 -4.96 2.94
C ARG A 923 20.89 -3.74 2.14
N LEU A 924 21.92 -3.89 1.29
CA LEU A 924 22.44 -2.86 0.38
C LEU A 924 21.35 -2.13 -0.43
N VAL A 925 20.34 -2.84 -0.93
CA VAL A 925 19.28 -2.30 -1.81
C VAL A 925 18.05 -1.76 -1.05
N ASP A 926 17.96 -2.00 0.27
CA ASP A 926 17.00 -1.31 1.13
C ASP A 926 17.58 0.00 1.69
N ASP A 927 18.83 -0.04 2.15
CA ASP A 927 19.57 1.10 2.69
C ASP A 927 19.86 2.17 1.63
N HIS A 928 20.17 1.74 0.40
CA HIS A 928 20.47 2.63 -0.72
C HIS A 928 19.54 2.40 -1.94
N PRO A 929 18.33 2.98 -1.97
CA PRO A 929 17.43 2.97 -3.14
C PRO A 929 18.00 3.63 -4.41
N GLU A 930 19.13 4.31 -4.28
CA GLU A 930 19.99 4.80 -5.37
C GLU A 930 20.57 3.63 -6.19
N VAL A 931 20.77 2.46 -5.55
CA VAL A 931 21.23 1.20 -6.15
C VAL A 931 20.07 0.52 -6.91
N VAL A 932 19.70 1.11 -8.04
CA VAL A 932 18.55 0.69 -8.86
C VAL A 932 18.71 -0.70 -9.51
N SER A 933 19.93 -1.23 -9.66
CA SER A 933 20.15 -2.64 -10.01
C SER A 933 21.57 -3.13 -9.71
N VAL A 934 21.66 -4.36 -9.18
CA VAL A 934 22.88 -5.17 -9.02
C VAL A 934 22.68 -6.53 -9.71
N ALA A 935 23.72 -7.05 -10.35
CA ALA A 935 23.80 -8.45 -10.72
C ALA A 935 25.19 -9.02 -10.42
N LEU A 936 25.22 -10.13 -9.68
CA LEU A 936 26.39 -10.94 -9.35
C LEU A 936 26.32 -12.20 -10.21
N GLU A 937 27.27 -12.33 -11.14
CA GLU A 937 27.18 -13.29 -12.24
C GLU A 937 28.57 -13.63 -12.83
N PRO A 938 29.01 -14.89 -12.80
CA PRO A 938 28.50 -15.98 -11.96
C PRO A 938 28.96 -15.84 -10.50
N VAL A 939 28.18 -16.43 -9.60
CA VAL A 939 28.56 -16.71 -8.21
C VAL A 939 28.74 -18.22 -8.08
N VAL A 940 29.99 -18.66 -7.90
CA VAL A 940 30.33 -20.08 -7.76
C VAL A 940 30.13 -20.49 -6.30
N VAL A 941 29.19 -21.39 -6.04
CA VAL A 941 28.91 -21.88 -4.68
C VAL A 941 29.54 -23.27 -4.52
N ALA A 942 30.58 -23.35 -3.69
CA ALA A 942 31.36 -24.57 -3.48
C ALA A 942 30.79 -25.36 -2.28
N PRO A 943 31.29 -26.59 -1.97
CA PRO A 943 30.91 -27.31 -0.75
C PRO A 943 31.26 -26.61 0.57
N HIS A 944 32.15 -25.61 0.52
CA HIS A 944 32.50 -24.73 1.64
C HIS A 944 32.71 -23.31 1.08
N GLY A 945 31.89 -22.35 1.50
CA GLY A 945 31.88 -20.99 0.99
C GLY A 945 31.50 -20.83 -0.48
N LEU A 946 31.57 -19.58 -0.95
CA LEU A 946 31.28 -19.19 -2.34
C LEU A 946 32.32 -18.23 -2.89
N THR A 947 32.19 -17.85 -4.16
CA THR A 947 33.08 -16.88 -4.81
C THR A 947 32.33 -16.14 -5.92
N VAL A 948 32.22 -14.81 -5.80
CA VAL A 948 31.63 -13.94 -6.83
C VAL A 948 32.69 -13.63 -7.89
N LEU A 949 32.52 -14.14 -9.11
CA LEU A 949 33.49 -13.95 -10.20
C LEU A 949 33.22 -12.71 -11.07
N GLY A 950 32.00 -12.18 -11.02
CA GLY A 950 31.61 -10.98 -11.75
C GLY A 950 30.49 -10.24 -11.04
N ALA A 951 30.52 -8.92 -11.13
CA ALA A 951 29.49 -8.04 -10.61
C ALA A 951 29.27 -6.86 -11.55
N SER A 952 28.02 -6.40 -11.60
CA SER A 952 27.63 -5.15 -12.25
C SER A 952 26.64 -4.42 -11.36
N VAL A 953 26.84 -3.11 -11.21
CA VAL A 953 26.00 -2.22 -10.38
C VAL A 953 25.61 -1.01 -11.22
N ARG A 954 24.40 -0.51 -11.01
CA ARG A 954 23.89 0.71 -11.64
C ARG A 954 23.27 1.60 -10.58
N LEU A 955 23.76 2.83 -10.49
CA LEU A 955 23.21 3.87 -9.63
C LEU A 955 22.26 4.76 -10.44
N ALA A 956 21.29 5.38 -9.77
CA ALA A 956 20.54 6.51 -10.28
C ALA A 956 20.16 7.45 -9.12
N PRO A 957 19.84 8.72 -9.40
CA PRO A 957 19.19 9.58 -8.40
C PRO A 957 17.95 8.86 -7.83
N PRO A 958 17.74 8.88 -6.50
CA PRO A 958 16.75 8.01 -5.89
C PRO A 958 15.34 8.43 -6.31
N PRO A 959 14.45 7.49 -6.67
CA PRO A 959 13.03 7.80 -6.70
C PRO A 959 12.62 8.20 -5.27
N ALA A 960 11.86 9.30 -5.13
CA ALA A 960 11.54 9.91 -3.84
C ALA A 960 11.21 8.85 -2.76
N ARG A 961 11.94 8.88 -1.63
CA ARG A 961 11.90 7.83 -0.56
C ARG A 961 10.58 7.85 0.22
N ASN A 962 9.51 7.42 -0.45
CA ASN A 962 8.11 7.53 -0.05
C ASN A 962 7.68 6.68 1.17
N ASP A 963 8.55 5.80 1.69
CA ASP A 963 8.18 4.78 2.69
C ASP A 963 9.08 4.72 3.95
N LEU A 964 10.20 5.45 3.94
CA LEU A 964 11.13 5.60 5.08
C LEU A 964 11.40 7.08 5.44
N GLY A 965 10.93 8.03 4.61
CA GLY A 965 10.96 9.45 4.92
C GLY A 965 9.91 9.88 5.95
N PRO A 966 9.75 11.20 6.18
CA PRO A 966 8.61 11.71 6.93
C PRO A 966 7.29 11.43 6.18
N ARG A 967 6.14 11.48 6.86
CA ARG A 967 4.84 11.14 6.26
C ARG A 967 4.43 12.15 5.18
N ARG A 968 4.59 11.79 3.90
CA ARG A 968 4.17 12.59 2.72
C ARG A 968 3.09 11.86 1.91
N LEU A 969 2.14 12.62 1.37
CA LEU A 969 1.27 12.14 0.30
C LEU A 969 2.05 12.11 -1.04
N PRO A 970 1.90 11.05 -1.85
CA PRO A 970 2.55 10.97 -3.14
C PRO A 970 1.95 11.98 -4.15
N ASN A 971 2.81 12.44 -5.06
CA ASN A 971 2.42 13.19 -6.26
C ASN A 971 2.45 12.24 -7.46
N TYR A 972 1.38 12.24 -8.27
CA TYR A 972 1.14 11.27 -9.36
C TYR A 972 1.17 11.90 -10.77
#